data_AF-A0A7Y3G4I7-F1
#
_entry.id   AF-A0A7Y3G4I7-F1
#
_cell.length_a   1.000
_cell.length_b   1.000
_cell.length_c   1.000
_cell.angle_alpha   90.00
_cell.angle_beta   90.00
_cell.angle_gamma   90.00
#
_symmetry.space_group_name_H-M   'P 1'
#
loop_
_entity.id
_entity.type
_entity.pdbx_description
1 polymer ?
#
loop_
_entity_poly.entity_id
_entity_poly.type
_entity_poly.pdbx_seq_one_letter_code
_entity_poly.pdbx_strand_id
1 'polypeptide(L)'
;YTYNVNTGSSPNNYSIWDDFFVHVGSSQARNTDGDGFYDHLDLDSDNDGIPDNIEAQTTIGYVAPSGTVNSSGPEIGLWDNYGTGLDIVNTDNIDAVDLLDADSDNDGTPDIQENGMANVLSGSDTDSDGLDNNFEGANLNDPTDINDEINDPTDLTILPDSDSDLGAFGDLDFRDAVSGAVGALNFDGVDDYFEVPVSVINNLDEYTVSFWFKPESVPVSTVPSDRTFIFGQKNVYEVTMRNISGNIYLFSGHFYNTTQGGAVGTQIDFNNWIHYTATVDHNNNILRHYINGQDQGGQVLFTPRNFNGNPLRIGSKRDTQPDPDEENFHGWIDEVRIFDMKLTPDQIRRMVYQEIENNTGNVHGSVIGKDIVDSTTGNSIPWTNLISHYPMNNISGNIVKDESLNSNTADLYNMSGFLPQTAPMPYETIVDGAWTSEATWLHGNVWDIEDIPNNKDWSIVHIKDNVTTSDSHTQLGMFIDSGMTLAVNGDNSITNNWYLQLDGTLDLAGDSQLVQTEHSDLVTSAAGKILRRQEGNNDVHWYNYWTSPVGATGVTTLSDNNGPTNNTNNSAFNLDMLKDGLGTDIQFTSAFDEAGKISRSWLYNFQNGITYYDWVNIDETTPIAPGVGYTQKGTGNAGTEQQYLFEGKPNNGTILITADDVTDIYEGANGGESVQDTTVVTSLIGNPYPSALDADEFIRDNIDFDNGGANPIINGTILLWEQWAGDTHYLSEYEGGYGFINLTSTERAYQHPDIVIADPENP
;
A
#
# COMPACT_ATOMS: atom_id res chain seq x y z
N TYR A 1 -4.16 -66.73 -23.97
CA TYR A 1 -3.13 -67.71 -23.55
C TYR A 1 -3.38 -69.07 -24.18
N THR A 2 -2.31 -69.83 -24.41
CA THR A 2 -2.08 -70.91 -25.39
C THR A 2 -2.80 -72.27 -25.24
N TYR A 3 -2.84 -72.97 -26.39
CA TYR A 3 -2.64 -74.43 -26.63
C TYR A 3 -3.90 -75.32 -26.78
N ASN A 4 -4.24 -75.75 -28.01
CA ASN A 4 -3.66 -76.92 -28.69
C ASN A 4 -4.50 -77.30 -29.93
N VAL A 5 -3.86 -77.36 -31.10
CA VAL A 5 -4.44 -77.90 -32.33
C VAL A 5 -4.08 -79.37 -32.43
N ASN A 6 -5.06 -80.23 -32.73
CA ASN A 6 -4.80 -81.56 -33.26
C ASN A 6 -5.57 -81.70 -34.59
N THR A 7 -4.86 -81.53 -35.70
CA THR A 7 -5.36 -81.84 -37.04
C THR A 7 -4.84 -83.20 -37.48
N GLY A 8 -5.76 -84.16 -37.58
CA GLY A 8 -5.58 -85.36 -38.38
C GLY A 8 -5.95 -85.07 -39.84
N SER A 9 -4.92 -84.80 -40.66
CA SER A 9 -4.77 -85.20 -42.07
C SER A 9 -5.79 -84.80 -43.17
N SER A 10 -5.23 -84.12 -44.19
CA SER A 10 -5.58 -84.05 -45.63
C SER A 10 -6.27 -82.77 -46.16
N PRO A 11 -5.87 -82.28 -47.36
CA PRO A 11 -5.17 -81.00 -47.43
C PRO A 11 -5.77 -80.00 -48.43
N ASN A 12 -5.43 -78.73 -48.18
CA ASN A 12 -5.45 -77.57 -49.08
C ASN A 12 -6.74 -76.71 -49.13
N ASN A 13 -6.72 -75.73 -48.21
CA ASN A 13 -6.93 -74.28 -48.40
C ASN A 13 -8.32 -73.66 -48.07
N TYR A 14 -8.41 -73.21 -46.80
CA TYR A 14 -9.00 -71.98 -46.18
C TYR A 14 -10.18 -71.26 -46.86
N SER A 15 -11.13 -70.59 -46.19
CA SER A 15 -11.54 -70.34 -44.79
C SER A 15 -12.73 -69.37 -44.90
N ILE A 16 -13.83 -69.55 -44.16
CA ILE A 16 -14.55 -68.50 -43.41
C ILE A 16 -15.64 -69.13 -42.53
N TRP A 17 -15.83 -68.51 -41.36
CA TRP A 17 -16.43 -69.01 -40.13
C TRP A 17 -17.96 -69.16 -40.16
N ASP A 18 -18.43 -70.14 -39.39
CA ASP A 18 -19.80 -70.32 -38.88
C ASP A 18 -19.71 -70.12 -37.35
N ASP A 19 -20.49 -69.17 -36.81
CA ASP A 19 -21.07 -69.14 -35.45
C ASP A 19 -21.59 -67.73 -35.13
N PHE A 20 -22.91 -67.65 -34.96
CA PHE A 20 -23.67 -66.44 -34.64
C PHE A 20 -23.48 -66.06 -33.17
N PHE A 21 -22.85 -64.91 -32.91
CA PHE A 21 -22.86 -64.23 -31.61
C PHE A 21 -23.83 -63.04 -31.68
N VAL A 22 -24.74 -62.95 -30.71
CA VAL A 22 -25.49 -61.72 -30.43
C VAL A 22 -24.47 -60.70 -29.89
N HIS A 23 -24.18 -59.67 -30.68
CA HIS A 23 -23.60 -58.43 -30.17
C HIS A 23 -24.75 -57.65 -29.51
N VAL A 24 -24.83 -57.70 -28.18
CA VAL A 24 -25.34 -56.54 -27.45
C VAL A 24 -24.16 -55.60 -27.44
N GLY A 25 -24.29 -54.42 -28.06
CA GLY A 25 -23.24 -53.42 -27.99
C GLY A 25 -23.06 -53.03 -26.53
N SER A 26 -22.01 -53.55 -25.89
CA SER A 26 -21.54 -53.06 -24.62
C SER A 26 -21.13 -51.60 -24.83
N SER A 27 -21.84 -50.65 -24.21
CA SER A 27 -21.14 -49.48 -23.68
C SER A 27 -20.00 -50.05 -22.84
N GLN A 28 -18.79 -49.54 -23.02
CA GLN A 28 -17.69 -49.96 -22.17
C GLN A 28 -18.10 -49.66 -20.73
N ALA A 29 -18.01 -50.66 -19.86
CA ALA A 29 -18.13 -50.43 -18.43
C ALA A 29 -16.86 -49.68 -18.02
N ARG A 30 -16.94 -48.35 -18.10
CA ARG A 30 -15.92 -47.41 -17.64
C ARG A 30 -16.07 -47.27 -16.12
N ASN A 31 -14.94 -47.15 -15.45
CA ASN A 31 -14.75 -46.92 -14.02
C ASN A 31 -13.53 -46.00 -14.00
N THR A 32 -13.76 -44.70 -13.89
CA THR A 32 -12.76 -43.66 -14.15
C THR A 32 -11.74 -43.56 -13.02
N ASP A 33 -12.20 -43.71 -11.78
CA ASP A 33 -11.43 -43.61 -10.54
C ASP A 33 -10.75 -44.91 -10.05
N GLY A 34 -11.20 -46.09 -10.49
CA GLY A 34 -10.64 -47.39 -10.08
C GLY A 34 -11.32 -48.10 -8.91
N ASP A 35 -12.42 -47.58 -8.35
CA ASP A 35 -12.95 -48.04 -7.05
C ASP A 35 -13.80 -49.33 -7.08
N GLY A 36 -14.30 -49.73 -8.25
CA GLY A 36 -15.12 -50.92 -8.43
C GLY A 36 -16.58 -50.67 -8.83
N PHE A 37 -17.06 -49.43 -8.79
CA PHE A 37 -18.32 -49.02 -9.41
C PHE A 37 -18.09 -48.68 -10.89
N TYR A 38 -19.14 -48.55 -11.69
CA TYR A 38 -18.96 -48.19 -13.09
C TYR A 38 -19.62 -46.85 -13.29
N ASP A 39 -18.99 -45.87 -13.93
CA ASP A 39 -19.43 -44.46 -14.02
C ASP A 39 -20.97 -44.29 -14.12
N HIS A 40 -21.64 -45.08 -14.97
CA HIS A 40 -23.13 -45.08 -15.09
C HIS A 40 -23.95 -45.57 -13.86
N LEU A 41 -23.30 -46.00 -12.79
CA LEU A 41 -23.83 -46.50 -11.51
C LEU A 41 -23.10 -45.85 -10.33
N ASP A 42 -22.20 -44.93 -10.62
CA ASP A 42 -21.37 -44.19 -9.67
C ASP A 42 -22.02 -42.81 -9.48
N LEU A 43 -21.95 -42.26 -8.26
CA LEU A 43 -22.44 -40.90 -8.01
C LEU A 43 -21.34 -39.85 -8.15
N ASP A 44 -20.06 -40.25 -8.08
CA ASP A 44 -18.87 -39.40 -8.12
C ASP A 44 -17.75 -40.16 -8.85
N SER A 45 -17.77 -40.07 -10.18
CA SER A 45 -17.04 -40.98 -11.08
C SER A 45 -15.52 -40.79 -11.08
N ASP A 46 -15.00 -39.66 -10.59
CA ASP A 46 -13.57 -39.35 -10.43
C ASP A 46 -13.13 -39.20 -8.95
N ASN A 47 -14.08 -39.28 -8.02
CA ASN A 47 -13.87 -39.40 -6.58
C ASN A 47 -13.29 -38.12 -5.96
N ASP A 48 -13.74 -36.98 -6.45
CA ASP A 48 -13.34 -35.65 -5.98
C ASP A 48 -14.30 -35.05 -4.94
N GLY A 49 -15.43 -35.72 -4.69
CA GLY A 49 -16.43 -35.34 -3.70
C GLY A 49 -17.54 -34.44 -4.22
N ILE A 50 -17.58 -34.13 -5.51
CA ILE A 50 -18.68 -33.42 -6.16
C ILE A 50 -19.49 -34.45 -6.96
N PRO A 51 -20.83 -34.56 -6.77
CA PRO A 51 -21.59 -35.57 -7.50
C PRO A 51 -21.66 -35.30 -9.01
N ASP A 52 -21.60 -36.35 -9.84
CA ASP A 52 -21.68 -36.32 -11.31
C ASP A 52 -22.86 -35.47 -11.83
N ASN A 53 -23.98 -35.48 -11.12
CA ASN A 53 -25.18 -34.75 -11.54
C ASN A 53 -25.05 -33.23 -11.35
N ILE A 54 -24.19 -32.77 -10.45
CA ILE A 54 -23.78 -31.38 -10.26
C ILE A 54 -22.86 -30.98 -11.40
N GLU A 55 -21.82 -31.76 -11.65
CA GLU A 55 -20.77 -31.40 -12.60
C GLU A 55 -21.17 -31.58 -14.06
N ALA A 56 -22.14 -32.46 -14.33
CA ALA A 56 -22.73 -32.61 -15.65
C ALA A 56 -23.47 -31.35 -16.14
N GLN A 57 -23.65 -30.33 -15.30
CA GLN A 57 -24.46 -29.14 -15.57
C GLN A 57 -23.70 -27.85 -15.23
N THR A 58 -24.16 -26.73 -15.79
CA THR A 58 -23.63 -25.42 -15.40
C THR A 58 -24.15 -25.02 -14.02
N THR A 59 -23.31 -24.40 -13.19
CA THR A 59 -23.72 -23.93 -11.84
C THR A 59 -24.89 -22.96 -11.92
N ILE A 60 -24.74 -21.89 -12.70
CA ILE A 60 -25.86 -21.01 -13.03
C ILE A 60 -26.73 -21.66 -14.11
N GLY A 61 -27.95 -22.03 -13.73
CA GLY A 61 -28.90 -22.72 -14.62
C GLY A 61 -29.08 -24.20 -14.31
N TYR A 62 -28.42 -24.70 -13.27
CA TYR A 62 -28.59 -26.03 -12.71
C TYR A 62 -30.07 -26.44 -12.59
N VAL A 63 -30.39 -27.63 -13.08
CA VAL A 63 -31.74 -28.20 -13.00
C VAL A 63 -31.71 -29.36 -12.00
N ALA A 64 -32.23 -29.14 -10.80
CA ALA A 64 -32.32 -30.18 -9.78
C ALA A 64 -33.20 -31.38 -10.22
N PRO A 65 -32.90 -32.61 -9.81
CA PRO A 65 -33.70 -33.80 -10.12
C PRO A 65 -35.16 -33.67 -9.65
N SER A 66 -36.13 -34.04 -10.48
CA SER A 66 -37.55 -33.96 -10.09
C SER A 66 -38.00 -35.06 -9.13
N GLY A 67 -37.18 -36.10 -8.93
CA GLY A 67 -37.53 -37.33 -8.23
C GLY A 67 -38.53 -38.23 -8.98
N THR A 68 -38.90 -37.88 -10.23
CA THR A 68 -39.80 -38.67 -11.07
C THR A 68 -39.15 -38.96 -12.42
N VAL A 69 -39.07 -40.24 -12.78
CA VAL A 69 -38.50 -40.67 -14.06
C VAL A 69 -39.55 -40.89 -15.15
N ASN A 70 -39.16 -40.68 -16.39
CA ASN A 70 -39.93 -41.04 -17.57
C ASN A 70 -40.25 -42.54 -17.56
N SER A 71 -41.54 -42.87 -17.57
CA SER A 71 -42.03 -44.26 -17.54
C SER A 71 -42.39 -44.81 -18.93
N SER A 72 -42.30 -43.98 -19.98
CA SER A 72 -42.52 -44.35 -21.37
C SER A 72 -41.84 -43.37 -22.32
N GLY A 73 -41.28 -43.83 -23.44
CA GLY A 73 -40.60 -42.97 -24.42
C GLY A 73 -39.19 -43.48 -24.75
N PRO A 74 -38.43 -42.76 -25.59
CA PRO A 74 -37.00 -43.02 -25.82
C PRO A 74 -36.13 -42.81 -24.56
N GLU A 75 -36.55 -41.95 -23.64
CA GLU A 75 -35.79 -41.52 -22.45
C GLU A 75 -36.29 -42.20 -21.16
N ILE A 76 -36.76 -43.44 -21.24
CA ILE A 76 -37.20 -44.19 -20.04
C ILE A 76 -36.07 -44.28 -19.02
N GLY A 77 -36.36 -43.92 -17.77
CA GLY A 77 -35.38 -43.94 -16.67
C GLY A 77 -34.70 -42.60 -16.39
N LEU A 78 -34.74 -41.65 -17.33
CA LEU A 78 -34.27 -40.28 -17.11
C LEU A 78 -35.31 -39.48 -16.28
N TRP A 79 -34.88 -38.55 -15.43
CA TRP A 79 -35.82 -37.63 -14.77
C TRP A 79 -36.62 -36.84 -15.80
N ASP A 80 -37.91 -36.66 -15.51
CA ASP A 80 -38.88 -36.09 -16.45
C ASP A 80 -38.62 -34.62 -16.78
N ASN A 81 -37.86 -33.91 -15.94
CA ASN A 81 -37.45 -32.54 -16.15
C ASN A 81 -36.16 -32.37 -16.97
N TYR A 82 -35.38 -33.43 -17.20
CA TYR A 82 -34.14 -33.38 -18.01
C TYR A 82 -34.43 -33.49 -19.51
N GLY A 83 -35.70 -33.64 -19.91
CA GLY A 83 -36.10 -33.66 -21.31
C GLY A 83 -35.46 -34.82 -22.08
N THR A 84 -34.49 -34.52 -22.95
CA THR A 84 -33.77 -35.51 -23.77
C THR A 84 -32.40 -35.90 -23.21
N GLY A 85 -32.02 -35.36 -22.04
CA GLY A 85 -30.69 -35.49 -21.45
C GLY A 85 -30.08 -34.13 -21.16
N LEU A 86 -28.96 -34.14 -20.42
CA LEU A 86 -28.16 -32.96 -20.12
C LEU A 86 -27.11 -32.72 -21.22
N ASP A 87 -26.80 -31.46 -21.47
CA ASP A 87 -25.60 -31.08 -22.22
C ASP A 87 -24.44 -31.06 -21.20
N ILE A 88 -23.59 -32.08 -21.25
CA ILE A 88 -22.49 -32.27 -20.29
C ILE A 88 -21.47 -31.13 -20.40
N VAL A 89 -21.09 -30.57 -19.25
CA VAL A 89 -20.10 -29.49 -19.18
C VAL A 89 -18.68 -30.04 -19.24
N ASN A 90 -17.82 -29.26 -19.87
CA ASN A 90 -16.37 -29.37 -19.82
C ASN A 90 -15.85 -27.93 -19.74
N THR A 91 -15.30 -27.58 -18.59
CA THR A 91 -14.94 -26.20 -18.22
C THR A 91 -13.77 -25.70 -19.07
N ASP A 92 -12.69 -26.48 -19.17
CA ASP A 92 -11.46 -26.06 -19.84
C ASP A 92 -11.37 -26.39 -21.35
N ASN A 93 -12.20 -27.33 -21.81
CA ASN A 93 -12.25 -27.93 -23.14
C ASN A 93 -10.95 -28.64 -23.59
N ILE A 94 -10.11 -29.13 -22.67
CA ILE A 94 -8.81 -29.76 -22.95
C ILE A 94 -8.89 -31.29 -22.83
N ASP A 95 -9.33 -31.82 -21.70
CA ASP A 95 -9.35 -33.24 -21.36
C ASP A 95 -10.75 -33.80 -21.10
N ALA A 96 -11.01 -34.43 -19.96
CA ALA A 96 -12.26 -35.16 -19.76
C ALA A 96 -13.42 -34.16 -19.58
N VAL A 97 -14.65 -34.67 -19.48
CA VAL A 97 -15.76 -33.80 -19.07
C VAL A 97 -15.71 -33.71 -17.55
N ASP A 98 -16.20 -32.62 -16.97
CA ASP A 98 -15.99 -32.31 -15.55
C ASP A 98 -16.28 -33.51 -14.63
N LEU A 99 -17.44 -34.18 -14.78
CA LEU A 99 -17.80 -35.40 -14.00
C LEU A 99 -16.82 -36.60 -14.10
N LEU A 100 -15.77 -36.51 -14.92
CA LEU A 100 -14.75 -37.55 -15.12
C LEU A 100 -13.34 -36.97 -15.00
N ASP A 101 -13.21 -35.74 -14.54
CA ASP A 101 -12.00 -34.95 -14.47
C ASP A 101 -11.75 -34.40 -13.06
N ALA A 102 -10.74 -34.93 -12.38
CA ALA A 102 -10.44 -34.58 -10.99
C ALA A 102 -9.79 -33.19 -10.80
N ASP A 103 -9.73 -32.38 -11.85
CA ASP A 103 -9.15 -31.02 -11.96
C ASP A 103 -9.87 -30.33 -13.14
N SER A 104 -11.14 -29.94 -12.93
CA SER A 104 -12.08 -29.55 -13.98
C SER A 104 -11.62 -28.34 -14.81
N ASP A 105 -10.85 -27.43 -14.22
CA ASP A 105 -10.31 -26.23 -14.87
C ASP A 105 -8.81 -26.32 -15.23
N ASN A 106 -8.15 -27.41 -14.83
CA ASN A 106 -6.74 -27.72 -15.08
C ASN A 106 -5.77 -26.66 -14.53
N ASP A 107 -6.10 -26.03 -13.41
CA ASP A 107 -5.24 -25.03 -12.75
C ASP A 107 -4.09 -25.66 -11.92
N GLY A 108 -4.17 -26.97 -11.68
CA GLY A 108 -3.20 -27.76 -10.94
C GLY A 108 -3.55 -27.96 -9.45
N THR A 109 -4.68 -27.41 -9.01
CA THR A 109 -5.38 -27.71 -7.77
C THR A 109 -6.50 -28.69 -8.10
N PRO A 110 -6.48 -29.92 -7.55
CA PRO A 110 -7.55 -30.88 -7.84
C PRO A 110 -8.86 -30.48 -7.14
N ASP A 111 -10.00 -30.70 -7.80
CA ASP A 111 -11.36 -30.34 -7.37
C ASP A 111 -11.68 -30.80 -5.92
N ILE A 112 -11.14 -31.94 -5.48
CA ILE A 112 -11.24 -32.42 -4.10
C ILE A 112 -10.69 -31.46 -3.04
N GLN A 113 -9.81 -30.53 -3.42
CA GLN A 113 -9.26 -29.49 -2.55
C GLN A 113 -10.09 -28.21 -2.57
N GLU A 114 -11.00 -28.08 -3.54
CA GLU A 114 -11.83 -26.90 -3.82
C GLU A 114 -13.32 -27.14 -3.60
N ASN A 115 -13.76 -28.39 -3.44
CA ASN A 115 -15.15 -28.80 -3.20
C ASN A 115 -15.77 -28.24 -1.88
N GLY A 116 -15.02 -27.51 -1.06
CA GLY A 116 -15.47 -26.93 0.22
C GLY A 116 -15.69 -27.90 1.37
N MET A 117 -15.43 -29.18 1.18
CA MET A 117 -15.72 -30.28 2.12
C MET A 117 -14.43 -30.96 2.60
N ALA A 118 -14.43 -32.29 2.69
CA ALA A 118 -13.23 -33.05 3.00
C ALA A 118 -12.30 -33.05 1.77
N ASN A 119 -10.99 -33.07 1.98
CA ASN A 119 -10.01 -33.11 0.90
C ASN A 119 -9.28 -34.45 0.75
N VAL A 120 -9.87 -35.51 1.29
CA VAL A 120 -9.31 -36.86 1.31
C VAL A 120 -10.43 -37.89 1.34
N LEU A 121 -10.25 -39.00 0.62
CA LEU A 121 -11.13 -40.16 0.67
C LEU A 121 -10.98 -40.95 1.99
N SER A 122 -12.09 -41.46 2.53
CA SER A 122 -12.07 -42.42 3.66
C SER A 122 -11.76 -43.85 3.20
N GLY A 123 -11.99 -44.14 1.92
CA GLY A 123 -11.94 -45.48 1.32
C GLY A 123 -13.09 -46.37 1.77
N SER A 124 -14.19 -45.76 2.23
CA SER A 124 -15.40 -46.44 2.66
C SER A 124 -16.59 -45.77 1.99
N ASP A 125 -17.51 -46.60 1.50
CA ASP A 125 -18.83 -46.22 0.97
C ASP A 125 -19.83 -47.17 1.66
N THR A 126 -20.77 -46.62 2.43
CA THR A 126 -21.58 -47.41 3.39
C THR A 126 -22.74 -48.12 2.71
N ASP A 127 -23.33 -47.53 1.69
CA ASP A 127 -24.53 -47.99 0.99
C ASP A 127 -24.33 -48.28 -0.49
N SER A 128 -23.09 -48.12 -0.98
CA SER A 128 -22.59 -48.66 -2.24
C SER A 128 -23.20 -47.99 -3.45
N ASP A 129 -23.30 -46.66 -3.44
CA ASP A 129 -23.76 -45.86 -4.57
C ASP A 129 -22.63 -45.09 -5.29
N GLY A 130 -21.40 -45.11 -4.76
CA GLY A 130 -20.22 -44.55 -5.39
C GLY A 130 -19.65 -43.30 -4.71
N LEU A 131 -20.41 -42.65 -3.81
CA LEU A 131 -19.89 -41.49 -3.07
C LEU A 131 -19.14 -41.92 -1.78
N ASP A 132 -17.96 -41.36 -1.53
CA ASP A 132 -17.19 -41.70 -0.31
C ASP A 132 -17.83 -41.08 0.96
N ASN A 133 -17.85 -41.84 2.06
CA ASN A 133 -18.42 -41.41 3.34
C ASN A 133 -17.85 -40.10 3.92
N ASN A 134 -16.72 -39.60 3.42
CA ASN A 134 -16.18 -38.30 3.82
C ASN A 134 -16.89 -37.11 3.16
N PHE A 135 -17.56 -37.32 2.02
CA PHE A 135 -18.36 -36.33 1.31
C PHE A 135 -19.84 -36.44 1.62
N GLU A 136 -20.24 -37.59 2.16
CA GLU A 136 -21.58 -37.81 2.69
C GLU A 136 -21.89 -36.94 3.91
N GLY A 137 -23.06 -36.30 3.95
CA GLY A 137 -23.44 -35.45 5.08
C GLY A 137 -24.14 -36.21 6.21
N ALA A 138 -25.42 -35.90 6.43
CA ALA A 138 -26.11 -36.32 7.66
C ALA A 138 -26.54 -37.80 7.62
N ASN A 139 -26.64 -38.40 6.44
CA ASN A 139 -27.20 -39.73 6.25
C ASN A 139 -26.38 -40.60 5.29
N LEU A 140 -25.37 -41.30 5.82
CA LEU A 140 -24.54 -42.28 5.09
C LEU A 140 -25.26 -43.52 4.48
N ASN A 141 -26.59 -43.52 4.32
CA ASN A 141 -27.38 -44.67 3.86
C ASN A 141 -28.63 -44.22 3.07
N ASP A 142 -28.43 -43.54 1.96
CA ASP A 142 -29.43 -43.14 0.97
C ASP A 142 -28.94 -43.36 -0.48
N PRO A 143 -28.93 -44.62 -0.96
CA PRO A 143 -28.34 -45.03 -2.24
C PRO A 143 -29.16 -44.61 -3.48
N THR A 144 -30.01 -43.61 -3.33
CA THR A 144 -30.88 -43.03 -4.35
C THR A 144 -30.86 -41.50 -4.33
N ASP A 145 -30.14 -40.87 -3.41
CA ASP A 145 -30.01 -39.41 -3.35
C ASP A 145 -28.78 -38.96 -4.16
N ILE A 146 -29.00 -38.73 -5.44
CA ILE A 146 -27.92 -38.56 -6.42
C ILE A 146 -27.13 -37.25 -6.32
N ASN A 147 -27.52 -36.34 -5.42
CA ASN A 147 -26.83 -35.09 -5.14
C ASN A 147 -26.31 -35.02 -3.69
N ASP A 148 -26.67 -36.01 -2.88
CA ASP A 148 -26.61 -35.94 -1.43
C ASP A 148 -27.04 -34.54 -0.89
N GLU A 149 -26.20 -33.83 -0.13
CA GLU A 149 -26.52 -32.49 0.36
C GLU A 149 -26.33 -31.36 -0.67
N ILE A 150 -25.67 -31.58 -1.80
CA ILE A 150 -25.40 -30.57 -2.84
C ILE A 150 -26.64 -30.37 -3.73
N ASN A 151 -27.76 -29.99 -3.13
CA ASN A 151 -29.04 -29.84 -3.84
C ASN A 151 -29.16 -28.54 -4.64
N ASP A 152 -28.31 -27.56 -4.33
CA ASP A 152 -28.21 -26.26 -4.99
C ASP A 152 -26.71 -25.90 -5.06
N PRO A 153 -26.08 -26.01 -6.24
CA PRO A 153 -24.65 -25.71 -6.36
C PRO A 153 -24.36 -24.21 -6.14
N THR A 154 -25.36 -23.33 -6.10
CA THR A 154 -25.18 -21.91 -5.75
C THR A 154 -25.17 -21.66 -4.23
N ASP A 155 -25.31 -22.69 -3.40
CA ASP A 155 -25.15 -22.59 -1.95
C ASP A 155 -23.67 -22.55 -1.57
N LEU A 156 -23.15 -21.31 -1.49
CA LEU A 156 -21.75 -21.02 -1.15
C LEU A 156 -21.32 -21.47 0.27
N THR A 157 -22.23 -22.05 1.05
CA THR A 157 -21.88 -22.68 2.33
C THR A 157 -21.41 -24.13 2.18
N ILE A 158 -21.57 -24.71 1.00
CA ILE A 158 -21.15 -26.07 0.63
C ILE A 158 -20.01 -25.97 -0.39
N LEU A 159 -20.32 -25.48 -1.61
CA LEU A 159 -19.33 -25.28 -2.67
C LEU A 159 -18.85 -23.82 -2.65
N PRO A 160 -17.56 -23.56 -2.42
CA PRO A 160 -17.06 -22.21 -2.23
C PRO A 160 -16.89 -21.46 -3.57
N ASP A 161 -16.93 -20.14 -3.45
CA ASP A 161 -16.68 -19.15 -4.50
C ASP A 161 -15.86 -18.05 -3.82
N SER A 162 -14.53 -18.21 -3.88
CA SER A 162 -13.59 -17.40 -3.10
C SER A 162 -13.45 -15.98 -3.62
N ASP A 163 -13.70 -15.74 -4.90
CA ASP A 163 -13.66 -14.41 -5.52
C ASP A 163 -15.05 -13.73 -5.62
N SER A 164 -16.11 -14.47 -5.26
CA SER A 164 -17.50 -14.02 -5.22
C SER A 164 -18.07 -13.60 -6.57
N ASP A 165 -17.64 -14.26 -7.65
CA ASP A 165 -17.97 -13.89 -9.03
C ASP A 165 -19.02 -14.79 -9.73
N LEU A 166 -19.49 -15.86 -9.07
CA LEU A 166 -20.47 -16.84 -9.59
C LEU A 166 -21.74 -16.17 -10.18
N GLY A 167 -22.19 -15.09 -9.56
CA GLY A 167 -23.37 -14.33 -9.98
C GLY A 167 -23.15 -13.43 -11.20
N ALA A 168 -21.92 -13.36 -11.71
CA ALA A 168 -21.49 -12.49 -12.78
C ALA A 168 -21.02 -13.29 -14.00
N PHE A 169 -19.75 -13.66 -14.06
CA PHE A 169 -19.14 -14.20 -15.28
C PHE A 169 -18.19 -15.39 -15.04
N GLY A 170 -17.75 -15.68 -13.81
CA GLY A 170 -17.06 -16.93 -13.43
C GLY A 170 -17.99 -17.96 -12.80
N ASP A 171 -17.44 -18.91 -12.05
CA ASP A 171 -18.12 -20.12 -11.58
C ASP A 171 -17.86 -20.38 -10.08
N LEU A 172 -17.68 -21.64 -9.66
CA LEU A 172 -17.28 -22.03 -8.31
C LEU A 172 -15.78 -22.34 -8.32
N ASP A 173 -15.16 -22.38 -7.15
CA ASP A 173 -13.69 -22.53 -7.03
C ASP A 173 -13.13 -23.71 -7.85
N PHE A 174 -13.81 -24.86 -7.91
CA PHE A 174 -13.36 -26.05 -8.68
C PHE A 174 -13.49 -25.91 -10.21
N ARG A 175 -14.09 -24.83 -10.71
CA ARG A 175 -14.25 -24.51 -12.13
C ARG A 175 -13.60 -23.17 -12.50
N ASP A 176 -13.03 -22.51 -11.50
CA ASP A 176 -12.39 -21.23 -11.67
C ASP A 176 -10.89 -21.46 -11.66
N ALA A 177 -10.31 -21.42 -12.87
CA ALA A 177 -8.86 -21.59 -13.08
C ALA A 177 -7.99 -20.57 -12.30
N VAL A 178 -8.63 -19.62 -11.61
CA VAL A 178 -8.04 -18.84 -10.53
C VAL A 178 -9.06 -18.61 -9.40
N SER A 179 -9.01 -19.41 -8.34
CA SER A 179 -9.70 -19.08 -7.09
C SER A 179 -9.00 -17.92 -6.36
N GLY A 180 -9.50 -16.69 -6.54
CA GLY A 180 -9.14 -15.51 -5.75
C GLY A 180 -8.66 -14.28 -6.55
N ALA A 181 -8.64 -13.12 -5.88
CA ALA A 181 -8.26 -11.82 -6.47
C ALA A 181 -6.91 -11.90 -7.21
N VAL A 182 -6.97 -11.95 -8.54
CA VAL A 182 -5.80 -11.96 -9.41
C VAL A 182 -5.16 -10.59 -9.40
N GLY A 183 -3.86 -10.48 -9.12
CA GLY A 183 -3.22 -9.18 -9.02
C GLY A 183 -2.23 -8.87 -10.13
N ALA A 184 -2.00 -9.79 -11.07
CA ALA A 184 -1.13 -9.57 -12.21
C ALA A 184 -1.35 -10.60 -13.32
N LEU A 185 -1.15 -10.16 -14.57
CA LEU A 185 -1.19 -10.99 -15.76
C LEU A 185 0.22 -11.49 -16.15
N ASN A 186 0.40 -12.80 -16.39
CA ASN A 186 1.63 -13.38 -16.92
C ASN A 186 1.66 -13.35 -18.44
N PHE A 187 2.78 -12.96 -19.04
CA PHE A 187 3.03 -13.06 -20.47
C PHE A 187 4.23 -13.96 -20.70
N ASP A 188 4.05 -15.04 -21.46
CA ASP A 188 5.02 -16.12 -21.68
C ASP A 188 6.10 -15.79 -22.73
N GLY A 189 5.99 -14.65 -23.41
CA GLY A 189 6.91 -14.23 -24.46
C GLY A 189 6.69 -14.91 -25.82
N VAL A 190 5.64 -15.70 -25.98
CA VAL A 190 5.33 -16.46 -27.19
C VAL A 190 4.19 -15.82 -27.97
N ASP A 191 3.00 -15.66 -27.41
CA ASP A 191 1.91 -14.98 -28.11
C ASP A 191 0.77 -14.43 -27.25
N ASP A 192 1.03 -14.23 -25.96
CA ASP A 192 0.10 -13.62 -25.02
C ASP A 192 -0.12 -12.13 -25.30
N TYR A 193 -1.38 -11.73 -25.34
CA TYR A 193 -1.72 -10.31 -25.37
C TYR A 193 -3.10 -10.00 -24.82
N PHE A 194 -3.20 -8.75 -24.37
CA PHE A 194 -4.41 -8.11 -23.93
C PHE A 194 -4.78 -7.06 -24.97
N GLU A 195 -6.03 -7.04 -25.42
CA GLU A 195 -6.53 -6.10 -26.43
C GLU A 195 -7.80 -5.39 -25.96
N VAL A 196 -7.78 -4.06 -26.00
CA VAL A 196 -9.00 -3.26 -25.91
C VAL A 196 -9.46 -3.01 -27.34
N PRO A 197 -10.62 -3.53 -27.77
CA PRO A 197 -11.05 -3.51 -29.18
C PRO A 197 -11.42 -2.10 -29.68
N VAL A 198 -11.31 -1.08 -28.83
CA VAL A 198 -11.52 0.33 -29.15
C VAL A 198 -10.24 1.15 -29.05
N SER A 199 -10.22 2.26 -29.79
CA SER A 199 -9.11 3.22 -29.80
C SER A 199 -9.26 4.18 -28.62
N VAL A 200 -8.45 3.98 -27.57
CA VAL A 200 -8.52 4.75 -26.31
C VAL A 200 -7.65 6.01 -26.37
N ILE A 201 -6.43 5.89 -26.91
CA ILE A 201 -5.47 7.01 -27.00
C ILE A 201 -5.72 7.74 -28.33
N ASN A 202 -6.86 8.40 -28.48
CA ASN A 202 -7.25 9.04 -29.73
C ASN A 202 -7.88 10.42 -29.50
N ASN A 203 -7.48 11.41 -30.31
CA ASN A 203 -7.92 12.80 -30.17
C ASN A 203 -7.59 13.48 -28.83
N LEU A 204 -6.65 12.93 -28.05
CA LEU A 204 -6.21 13.53 -26.78
C LEU A 204 -5.15 14.63 -27.06
N ASP A 205 -5.31 15.79 -26.43
CA ASP A 205 -4.34 16.89 -26.50
C ASP A 205 -3.19 16.69 -25.50
N GLU A 206 -3.56 16.26 -24.30
CA GLU A 206 -2.68 15.95 -23.20
C GLU A 206 -3.19 14.69 -22.52
N TYR A 207 -2.31 13.75 -22.21
CA TYR A 207 -2.71 12.50 -21.56
C TYR A 207 -1.58 11.90 -20.73
N THR A 208 -1.94 10.98 -19.85
CA THR A 208 -1.01 10.22 -19.02
C THR A 208 -1.33 8.74 -19.14
N VAL A 209 -0.31 7.90 -19.29
CA VAL A 209 -0.44 6.45 -19.19
C VAL A 209 0.45 5.94 -18.06
N SER A 210 -0.02 4.97 -17.30
CA SER A 210 0.80 4.28 -16.30
C SER A 210 0.44 2.81 -16.20
N PHE A 211 1.40 2.00 -15.75
CA PHE A 211 1.21 0.58 -15.44
C PHE A 211 2.42 0.07 -14.65
N TRP A 212 2.19 -0.98 -13.88
CA TRP A 212 3.25 -1.81 -13.31
C TRP A 212 3.66 -2.89 -14.31
N PHE A 213 4.95 -3.21 -14.37
CA PHE A 213 5.44 -4.37 -15.11
C PHE A 213 6.70 -4.95 -14.46
N LYS A 214 6.89 -6.26 -14.58
CA LYS A 214 8.10 -6.99 -14.12
C LYS A 214 8.65 -7.82 -15.29
N PRO A 215 9.69 -7.35 -15.99
CA PRO A 215 10.25 -8.09 -17.12
C PRO A 215 11.08 -9.29 -16.64
N GLU A 216 10.83 -10.47 -17.22
CA GLU A 216 11.52 -11.73 -16.87
C GLU A 216 12.44 -12.25 -17.97
N SER A 217 12.21 -11.86 -19.23
CA SER A 217 13.20 -12.02 -20.29
C SER A 217 13.07 -10.94 -21.35
N VAL A 218 14.21 -10.47 -21.83
CA VAL A 218 14.28 -9.55 -22.97
C VAL A 218 15.32 -10.08 -23.94
N PRO A 219 14.93 -10.51 -25.15
CA PRO A 219 15.85 -11.01 -26.15
C PRO A 219 17.00 -10.03 -26.41
N VAL A 220 18.23 -10.54 -26.46
CA VAL A 220 19.41 -9.71 -26.75
C VAL A 220 19.26 -9.09 -28.14
N SER A 221 19.32 -7.76 -28.21
CA SER A 221 19.25 -7.03 -29.47
C SER A 221 20.46 -7.39 -30.35
N THR A 222 20.19 -7.98 -31.50
CA THR A 222 21.17 -8.30 -32.54
C THR A 222 21.21 -7.22 -33.63
N VAL A 223 20.13 -6.46 -33.79
CA VAL A 223 20.03 -5.30 -34.68
C VAL A 223 19.28 -4.13 -34.03
N PRO A 224 19.48 -2.87 -34.48
CA PRO A 224 18.84 -1.70 -33.88
C PRO A 224 17.30 -1.66 -33.92
N SER A 225 16.66 -2.54 -34.69
CA SER A 225 15.21 -2.70 -34.74
C SER A 225 14.65 -3.68 -33.72
N ASP A 226 15.48 -4.55 -33.14
CA ASP A 226 15.05 -5.56 -32.17
C ASP A 226 14.49 -4.87 -30.93
N ARG A 227 13.24 -5.18 -30.61
CA ARG A 227 12.53 -4.64 -29.46
C ARG A 227 11.42 -5.60 -29.03
N THR A 228 11.03 -5.48 -27.77
CA THR A 228 9.87 -6.13 -27.17
C THR A 228 8.79 -5.08 -26.97
N PHE A 229 7.56 -5.34 -27.40
CA PHE A 229 6.40 -4.50 -27.17
C PHE A 229 5.86 -4.75 -25.76
N ILE A 230 5.45 -3.69 -25.06
CA ILE A 230 4.80 -3.82 -23.74
C ILE A 230 3.38 -3.30 -23.82
N PHE A 231 3.21 -2.07 -24.29
CA PHE A 231 1.94 -1.35 -24.20
C PHE A 231 1.83 -0.35 -25.34
N GLY A 232 0.61 -0.16 -25.83
CA GLY A 232 0.25 1.04 -26.58
C GLY A 232 -0.67 0.79 -27.77
N GLN A 233 -0.87 1.86 -28.54
CA GLN A 233 -1.70 1.87 -29.72
C GLN A 233 -0.82 2.13 -30.94
N LYS A 234 -0.90 1.21 -31.91
CA LYS A 234 -0.06 1.22 -33.10
C LYS A 234 -0.13 2.55 -33.85
N ASN A 235 1.03 3.08 -34.24
CA ASN A 235 1.16 4.39 -34.93
C ASN A 235 0.53 5.57 -34.15
N VAL A 236 0.37 5.46 -32.84
CA VAL A 236 0.01 6.58 -31.97
C VAL A 236 1.08 6.70 -30.90
N TYR A 237 1.09 5.76 -29.96
CA TYR A 237 1.99 5.76 -28.82
C TYR A 237 2.32 4.31 -28.48
N GLU A 238 3.61 3.99 -28.36
CA GLU A 238 4.05 2.62 -28.02
C GLU A 238 5.15 2.70 -26.96
N VAL A 239 5.14 1.73 -26.04
CA VAL A 239 6.18 1.46 -25.05
C VAL A 239 6.80 0.11 -25.39
N THR A 240 8.12 0.07 -25.44
CA THR A 240 8.92 -1.07 -25.88
C THR A 240 10.19 -1.19 -25.06
N MET A 241 10.80 -2.36 -25.00
CA MET A 241 12.10 -2.59 -24.38
C MET A 241 13.13 -3.08 -25.38
N ARG A 242 14.41 -2.87 -25.05
CA ARG A 242 15.53 -3.50 -25.77
C ARG A 242 16.63 -3.89 -24.80
N ASN A 243 17.19 -5.08 -25.01
CA ASN A 243 18.41 -5.50 -24.33
C ASN A 243 19.62 -5.12 -25.19
N ILE A 244 20.32 -4.06 -24.79
CA ILE A 244 21.51 -3.54 -25.49
C ILE A 244 22.75 -3.95 -24.70
N SER A 245 23.43 -4.98 -25.19
CA SER A 245 24.69 -5.48 -24.59
C SER A 245 24.56 -5.89 -23.11
N GLY A 246 23.42 -6.45 -22.71
CA GLY A 246 23.17 -6.94 -21.36
C GLY A 246 22.45 -5.95 -20.43
N ASN A 247 22.26 -4.71 -20.87
CA ASN A 247 21.45 -3.72 -20.15
C ASN A 247 20.09 -3.58 -20.82
N ILE A 248 19.03 -3.51 -20.03
CA ILE A 248 17.66 -3.36 -20.54
C ILE A 248 17.29 -1.90 -20.51
N TYR A 249 16.80 -1.42 -21.64
CA TYR A 249 16.34 -0.05 -21.81
C TYR A 249 14.87 -0.03 -22.18
N LEU A 250 14.09 0.75 -21.43
CA LEU A 250 12.72 1.08 -21.78
C LEU A 250 12.73 2.25 -22.75
N PHE A 251 11.92 2.13 -23.80
CA PHE A 251 11.66 3.15 -24.80
C PHE A 251 10.18 3.39 -24.92
N SER A 252 9.78 4.64 -25.00
CA SER A 252 8.48 4.96 -25.57
C SER A 252 8.58 6.11 -26.55
N GLY A 253 7.53 6.34 -27.30
CA GLY A 253 7.48 7.47 -28.20
C GLY A 253 6.19 7.53 -28.98
N HIS A 254 6.04 8.65 -29.69
CA HIS A 254 4.96 8.85 -30.63
C HIS A 254 5.37 8.35 -32.01
N PHE A 255 4.52 7.56 -32.67
CA PHE A 255 4.84 6.91 -33.94
C PHE A 255 4.00 7.47 -35.09
N TYR A 256 4.63 7.72 -36.24
CA TYR A 256 3.93 8.02 -37.49
C TYR A 256 4.55 7.23 -38.64
N ASN A 257 3.77 6.36 -39.31
CA ASN A 257 4.22 5.51 -40.42
C ASN A 257 5.59 4.86 -40.15
N THR A 258 5.74 4.17 -39.03
CA THR A 258 6.99 3.50 -38.55
C THR A 258 8.15 4.42 -38.14
N THR A 259 8.02 5.75 -38.22
CA THR A 259 9.03 6.68 -37.73
C THR A 259 8.75 7.06 -36.28
N GLN A 260 9.69 6.74 -35.39
CA GLN A 260 9.62 7.10 -33.97
C GLN A 260 10.00 8.57 -33.76
N GLY A 261 9.13 9.34 -33.11
CA GLY A 261 9.43 10.68 -32.59
C GLY A 261 9.67 10.62 -31.09
N GLY A 262 10.87 11.02 -30.66
CA GLY A 262 11.25 11.12 -29.25
C GLY A 262 11.33 9.74 -28.58
N ALA A 263 12.50 9.12 -28.59
CA ALA A 263 12.76 7.87 -27.87
C ALA A 263 13.65 8.16 -26.66
N VAL A 264 13.16 7.96 -25.45
CA VAL A 264 14.00 7.93 -24.25
C VAL A 264 14.39 6.48 -24.01
N GLY A 265 15.68 6.16 -24.01
CA GLY A 265 16.15 4.89 -23.50
C GLY A 265 16.53 5.07 -22.03
N THR A 266 15.65 4.69 -21.11
CA THR A 266 15.98 4.67 -19.68
C THR A 266 16.39 3.25 -19.31
N GLN A 267 17.57 3.10 -18.69
CA GLN A 267 17.99 1.81 -18.17
C GLN A 267 17.07 1.43 -17.01
N ILE A 268 16.61 0.19 -17.00
CA ILE A 268 15.75 -0.36 -15.96
C ILE A 268 16.38 -1.61 -15.38
N ASP A 269 16.02 -1.92 -14.14
CA ASP A 269 16.38 -3.17 -13.50
C ASP A 269 15.51 -4.31 -14.05
N PHE A 270 16.00 -5.53 -13.88
CA PHE A 270 15.39 -6.73 -14.43
C PHE A 270 14.91 -7.61 -13.29
N ASN A 271 13.82 -8.35 -13.52
CA ASN A 271 13.22 -9.23 -12.51
C ASN A 271 12.69 -8.52 -11.24
N ASN A 272 12.51 -7.20 -11.31
CA ASN A 272 11.89 -6.38 -10.27
C ASN A 272 10.65 -5.67 -10.82
N TRP A 273 9.66 -5.44 -9.97
CA TRP A 273 8.49 -4.63 -10.33
C TRP A 273 8.89 -3.18 -10.60
N ILE A 274 8.41 -2.65 -11.71
CA ILE A 274 8.66 -1.28 -12.15
C ILE A 274 7.33 -0.61 -12.47
N HIS A 275 7.06 0.54 -11.86
CA HIS A 275 5.96 1.40 -12.25
C HIS A 275 6.42 2.37 -13.33
N TYR A 276 5.86 2.24 -14.52
CA TYR A 276 6.09 3.18 -15.60
C TYR A 276 4.99 4.22 -15.65
N THR A 277 5.35 5.47 -15.93
CA THR A 277 4.39 6.51 -16.28
C THR A 277 4.92 7.37 -17.41
N ALA A 278 4.05 7.77 -18.34
CA ALA A 278 4.37 8.78 -19.34
C ALA A 278 3.29 9.85 -19.40
N THR A 279 3.71 11.11 -19.33
CA THR A 279 2.85 12.26 -19.60
C THR A 279 3.17 12.80 -20.99
N VAL A 280 2.16 12.96 -21.83
CA VAL A 280 2.27 13.49 -23.19
C VAL A 280 1.52 14.80 -23.28
N ASP A 281 2.19 15.82 -23.80
CA ASP A 281 1.68 17.17 -23.98
C ASP A 281 1.96 17.60 -25.42
N HIS A 282 0.98 17.40 -26.30
CA HIS A 282 1.12 17.76 -27.71
C HIS A 282 1.08 19.27 -27.95
N ASN A 283 0.56 20.06 -27.01
CA ASN A 283 0.51 21.52 -27.13
C ASN A 283 1.91 22.10 -27.03
N ASN A 284 2.75 21.54 -26.16
CA ASN A 284 4.14 21.95 -25.97
C ASN A 284 5.14 21.03 -26.70
N ASN A 285 4.66 19.95 -27.34
CA ASN A 285 5.48 18.92 -27.98
C ASN A 285 6.45 18.25 -26.99
N ILE A 286 5.97 17.93 -25.78
CA ILE A 286 6.78 17.32 -24.74
C ILE A 286 6.19 15.96 -24.39
N LEU A 287 7.06 14.97 -24.30
CA LEU A 287 6.76 13.69 -23.65
C LEU A 287 7.78 13.49 -22.54
N ARG A 288 7.30 13.05 -21.37
CA ARG A 288 8.12 12.86 -20.17
C ARG A 288 7.78 11.53 -19.53
N HIS A 289 8.80 10.85 -19.02
CA HIS A 289 8.66 9.55 -18.39
C HIS A 289 9.06 9.57 -16.93
N TYR A 290 8.44 8.67 -16.18
CA TYR A 290 8.74 8.41 -14.80
C TYR A 290 8.93 6.90 -14.62
N ILE A 291 9.97 6.53 -13.86
CA ILE A 291 10.24 5.15 -13.44
C ILE A 291 10.11 5.13 -11.93
N ASN A 292 9.20 4.31 -11.41
CA ASN A 292 8.83 4.27 -9.99
C ASN A 292 8.49 5.66 -9.45
N GLY A 293 7.83 6.52 -10.26
CA GLY A 293 7.50 7.93 -9.94
C GLY A 293 8.65 8.94 -10.05
N GLN A 294 9.87 8.51 -10.38
CA GLN A 294 11.04 9.36 -10.55
C GLN A 294 11.13 9.89 -11.99
N ASP A 295 11.12 11.22 -12.15
CA ASP A 295 11.22 11.90 -13.45
C ASP A 295 12.55 11.56 -14.15
N GLN A 296 12.46 11.03 -15.37
CA GLN A 296 13.60 10.68 -16.23
C GLN A 296 13.95 11.78 -17.24
N GLY A 297 13.22 12.90 -17.21
CA GLY A 297 13.37 14.04 -18.10
C GLY A 297 12.35 14.06 -19.23
N GLY A 298 12.13 15.26 -19.77
CA GLY A 298 11.25 15.48 -20.92
C GLY A 298 12.02 15.47 -22.25
N GLN A 299 11.40 14.95 -23.30
CA GLN A 299 11.90 14.98 -24.67
C GLN A 299 10.94 15.73 -25.59
N VAL A 300 11.52 16.33 -26.64
CA VAL A 300 10.74 16.97 -27.70
C VAL A 300 10.12 15.90 -28.58
N LEU A 301 8.81 15.99 -28.81
CA LEU A 301 8.10 15.19 -29.80
C LEU A 301 8.49 15.68 -31.20
N PHE A 302 9.15 14.81 -31.98
CA PHE A 302 9.64 15.15 -33.32
C PHE A 302 8.68 14.77 -34.45
N THR A 303 7.62 14.03 -34.16
CA THR A 303 6.64 13.57 -35.16
C THR A 303 5.29 14.25 -34.95
N PRO A 304 4.53 14.54 -36.03
CA PRO A 304 3.17 15.08 -35.90
C PRO A 304 2.29 14.09 -35.15
N ARG A 305 1.39 14.62 -34.30
CA ARG A 305 0.32 13.85 -33.65
C ARG A 305 -0.47 13.05 -34.69
N ASN A 306 -0.72 11.78 -34.42
CA ASN A 306 -1.45 10.88 -35.31
C ASN A 306 -2.71 10.33 -34.64
N PHE A 307 -3.73 10.05 -35.45
CA PHE A 307 -5.02 9.53 -35.00
C PHE A 307 -5.41 8.35 -35.88
N ASN A 308 -5.79 7.24 -35.26
CA ASN A 308 -6.25 6.05 -35.97
C ASN A 308 -7.23 5.24 -35.12
N GLY A 309 -7.88 4.27 -35.76
CA GLY A 309 -8.82 3.34 -35.11
C GLY A 309 -8.17 2.02 -34.71
N ASN A 310 -6.85 1.97 -34.49
CA ASN A 310 -6.21 0.74 -34.02
C ASN A 310 -6.58 0.50 -32.56
N PRO A 311 -6.69 -0.77 -32.14
CA PRO A 311 -6.93 -1.12 -30.75
C PRO A 311 -5.73 -0.75 -29.87
N LEU A 312 -5.99 -0.56 -28.58
CA LEU A 312 -4.94 -0.54 -27.56
C LEU A 312 -4.53 -1.98 -27.25
N ARG A 313 -3.23 -2.24 -27.17
CA ARG A 313 -2.69 -3.58 -26.86
C ARG A 313 -1.65 -3.54 -25.77
N ILE A 314 -1.53 -4.67 -25.08
CA ILE A 314 -0.54 -4.95 -24.05
C ILE A 314 0.02 -6.36 -24.30
N GLY A 315 1.32 -6.56 -24.07
CA GLY A 315 1.98 -7.85 -24.22
C GLY A 315 2.48 -8.17 -25.63
N SER A 316 1.68 -7.91 -26.67
CA SER A 316 2.10 -8.10 -28.07
C SER A 316 1.58 -7.04 -29.03
N LYS A 317 2.36 -6.76 -30.07
CA LYS A 317 2.02 -5.83 -31.16
C LYS A 317 1.17 -6.47 -32.26
N ARG A 318 1.09 -7.81 -32.28
CA ARG A 318 0.59 -8.70 -33.35
C ARG A 318 -0.52 -8.09 -34.22
N ASP A 319 -0.25 -7.81 -35.49
CA ASP A 319 -1.21 -7.14 -36.41
C ASP A 319 -2.00 -8.12 -37.29
N THR A 320 -1.41 -9.29 -37.59
CA THR A 320 -2.00 -10.36 -38.41
C THR A 320 -1.56 -11.73 -37.92
N GLN A 321 -2.40 -12.76 -38.05
CA GLN A 321 -2.06 -14.15 -37.74
C GLN A 321 -1.63 -14.92 -39.00
N PRO A 322 -0.42 -15.53 -39.07
CA PRO A 322 0.74 -15.37 -38.18
C PRO A 322 1.58 -14.12 -38.51
N ASP A 323 2.22 -13.50 -37.52
CA ASP A 323 3.12 -12.35 -37.69
C ASP A 323 4.58 -12.84 -37.62
N PRO A 324 5.43 -12.60 -38.63
CA PRO A 324 6.83 -13.04 -38.60
C PRO A 324 7.73 -12.19 -37.69
N ASP A 325 7.25 -11.05 -37.16
CA ASP A 325 8.00 -10.10 -36.34
C ASP A 325 7.36 -9.94 -34.93
N GLU A 326 6.99 -11.04 -34.27
CA GLU A 326 6.31 -11.00 -32.97
C GLU A 326 7.23 -10.38 -31.87
N GLU A 327 6.89 -9.17 -31.45
CA GLU A 327 7.59 -8.39 -30.41
C GLU A 327 7.01 -8.72 -29.01
N ASN A 328 6.89 -9.99 -28.62
CA ASN A 328 6.14 -10.35 -27.41
C ASN A 328 6.91 -10.05 -26.11
N PHE A 329 6.15 -9.64 -25.09
CA PHE A 329 6.61 -9.43 -23.74
C PHE A 329 6.70 -10.75 -22.97
N HIS A 330 7.79 -10.93 -22.21
CA HIS A 330 7.92 -12.02 -21.25
C HIS A 330 8.06 -11.43 -19.85
N GLY A 331 7.06 -11.67 -19.01
CA GLY A 331 6.98 -11.17 -17.64
C GLY A 331 5.56 -10.75 -17.26
N TRP A 332 5.45 -9.82 -16.33
CA TRP A 332 4.17 -9.51 -15.67
C TRP A 332 3.74 -8.07 -15.91
N ILE A 333 2.44 -7.81 -16.02
CA ILE A 333 1.87 -6.45 -16.13
C ILE A 333 0.65 -6.34 -15.22
N ASP A 334 0.49 -5.17 -14.63
CA ASP A 334 -0.60 -4.87 -13.72
C ASP A 334 -0.93 -3.35 -13.68
N GLU A 335 -2.09 -2.99 -13.13
CA GLU A 335 -2.50 -1.63 -12.76
C GLU A 335 -2.40 -0.61 -13.91
N VAL A 336 -3.00 -0.97 -15.04
CA VAL A 336 -2.94 -0.18 -16.26
C VAL A 336 -3.95 0.96 -16.21
N ARG A 337 -3.47 2.20 -16.29
CA ARG A 337 -4.28 3.42 -16.19
C ARG A 337 -4.00 4.36 -17.35
N ILE A 338 -5.05 4.99 -17.88
CA ILE A 338 -4.97 6.03 -18.91
C ILE A 338 -5.82 7.22 -18.49
N PHE A 339 -5.22 8.40 -18.45
CA PHE A 339 -5.88 9.66 -18.13
C PHE A 339 -5.90 10.59 -19.34
N ASP A 340 -7.06 11.18 -19.66
CA ASP A 340 -7.22 12.32 -20.59
C ASP A 340 -6.84 13.64 -19.90
N MET A 341 -5.64 13.67 -19.33
CA MET A 341 -4.96 14.88 -18.86
C MET A 341 -3.49 14.59 -18.58
N LYS A 342 -2.69 15.65 -18.59
CA LYS A 342 -1.31 15.61 -18.11
C LYS A 342 -1.29 15.71 -16.59
N LEU A 343 -0.87 14.65 -15.93
CA LEU A 343 -0.69 14.62 -14.47
C LEU A 343 0.59 15.34 -14.04
N THR A 344 0.56 15.96 -12.86
CA THR A 344 1.75 16.54 -12.24
C THR A 344 2.63 15.45 -11.61
N PRO A 345 3.93 15.71 -11.37
CA PRO A 345 4.79 14.75 -10.67
C PRO A 345 4.26 14.33 -9.29
N ASP A 346 3.65 15.25 -8.54
CA ASP A 346 3.06 14.97 -7.23
C ASP A 346 1.83 14.07 -7.33
N GLN A 347 0.92 14.36 -8.27
CA GLN A 347 -0.22 13.49 -8.58
C GLN A 347 0.21 12.07 -8.96
N ILE A 348 1.24 11.92 -9.80
CA ILE A 348 1.78 10.61 -10.20
C ILE A 348 2.31 9.87 -8.97
N ARG A 349 3.19 10.50 -8.19
CA ARG A 349 3.85 9.90 -7.03
C ARG A 349 2.88 9.40 -5.98
N ARG A 350 1.75 10.09 -5.80
CA ARG A 350 0.69 9.69 -4.86
C ARG A 350 -0.09 8.44 -5.27
N MET A 351 0.07 7.98 -6.51
CA MET A 351 -0.65 6.81 -7.04
C MET A 351 0.25 5.61 -7.33
N VAL A 352 1.58 5.74 -7.18
CA VAL A 352 2.52 4.66 -7.56
C VAL A 352 2.31 3.41 -6.71
N TYR A 353 2.34 3.57 -5.38
CA TYR A 353 2.35 2.46 -4.43
C TYR A 353 0.97 2.20 -3.80
N GLN A 354 -0.11 2.41 -4.56
CA GLN A 354 -1.48 2.07 -4.16
C GLN A 354 -2.41 2.03 -5.37
N GLU A 355 -3.53 1.30 -5.22
CA GLU A 355 -4.66 1.38 -6.15
C GLU A 355 -5.44 2.68 -5.99
N ILE A 356 -6.33 2.97 -6.95
CA ILE A 356 -7.18 4.16 -6.94
C ILE A 356 -8.66 3.81 -6.93
N GLU A 357 -9.47 4.64 -6.26
CA GLU A 357 -10.92 4.52 -6.21
C GLU A 357 -11.62 5.86 -6.49
N ASN A 358 -12.92 5.79 -6.79
CA ASN A 358 -13.74 6.97 -7.06
C ASN A 358 -14.36 7.52 -5.77
N ASN A 359 -13.84 8.64 -5.28
CA ASN A 359 -14.43 9.35 -4.16
C ASN A 359 -15.21 10.57 -4.65
N THR A 360 -16.53 10.45 -4.77
CA THR A 360 -17.43 11.55 -5.15
C THR A 360 -17.07 12.26 -6.49
N GLY A 361 -16.47 11.52 -7.42
CA GLY A 361 -16.06 12.04 -8.73
C GLY A 361 -14.60 12.47 -8.81
N ASN A 362 -13.79 12.28 -7.77
CA ASN A 362 -12.35 12.50 -7.77
C ASN A 362 -11.59 11.17 -7.66
N VAL A 363 -10.37 11.14 -8.20
CA VAL A 363 -9.42 10.04 -7.96
C VAL A 363 -8.93 10.12 -6.52
N HIS A 364 -9.02 8.98 -5.84
CA HIS A 364 -8.72 8.81 -4.43
C HIS A 364 -7.77 7.61 -4.24
N GLY A 365 -6.87 7.69 -3.27
CA GLY A 365 -6.03 6.54 -2.92
C GLY A 365 -6.81 5.49 -2.13
N SER A 366 -6.69 4.22 -2.51
CA SER A 366 -7.33 3.10 -1.80
C SER A 366 -6.68 2.77 -0.44
N VAL A 367 -5.37 3.01 -0.32
CA VAL A 367 -4.59 2.75 0.90
C VAL A 367 -4.53 4.00 1.75
N ILE A 368 -4.02 5.09 1.19
CA ILE A 368 -4.09 6.42 1.81
C ILE A 368 -5.38 7.05 1.33
N GLY A 369 -6.41 7.02 2.17
CA GLY A 369 -7.75 7.56 1.91
C GLY A 369 -7.82 9.08 1.76
N LYS A 370 -7.08 9.64 0.80
CA LYS A 370 -7.00 11.05 0.43
C LYS A 370 -7.17 11.19 -1.08
N ASP A 371 -7.85 12.28 -1.48
CA ASP A 371 -7.94 12.65 -2.89
C ASP A 371 -6.54 12.96 -3.45
N ILE A 372 -6.29 12.49 -4.68
CA ILE A 372 -5.03 12.74 -5.38
C ILE A 372 -5.06 14.16 -5.93
N VAL A 373 -4.36 15.06 -5.26
CA VAL A 373 -4.28 16.49 -5.63
C VAL A 373 -2.87 16.87 -6.10
N ASP A 374 -2.79 17.94 -6.88
CA ASP A 374 -1.54 18.68 -7.11
C ASP A 374 -1.23 19.54 -5.87
N SER A 375 -0.14 19.23 -5.16
CA SER A 375 0.30 19.93 -3.95
C SER A 375 0.44 21.45 -4.11
N THR A 376 0.73 21.95 -5.30
CA THR A 376 0.94 23.39 -5.52
C THR A 376 -0.39 24.15 -5.65
N THR A 377 -1.38 23.54 -6.31
CA THR A 377 -2.64 24.22 -6.65
C THR A 377 -3.84 23.74 -5.83
N GLY A 378 -3.72 22.59 -5.16
CA GLY A 378 -4.79 21.92 -4.43
C GLY A 378 -5.84 21.25 -5.34
N ASN A 379 -5.64 21.21 -6.65
CA ASN A 379 -6.60 20.65 -7.59
C ASN A 379 -6.55 19.11 -7.58
N SER A 380 -7.69 18.48 -7.34
CA SER A 380 -7.88 17.03 -7.49
C SER A 380 -7.91 16.60 -8.96
N ILE A 381 -7.58 15.34 -9.22
CA ILE A 381 -7.83 14.69 -10.52
C ILE A 381 -9.31 14.28 -10.58
N PRO A 382 -10.11 14.77 -11.54
CA PRO A 382 -11.47 14.29 -11.72
C PRO A 382 -11.48 12.84 -12.21
N TRP A 383 -12.33 11.98 -11.65
CA TRP A 383 -12.50 10.59 -12.07
C TRP A 383 -12.90 10.48 -13.54
N THR A 384 -13.63 11.47 -14.07
CA THR A 384 -14.01 11.54 -15.49
C THR A 384 -12.82 11.63 -16.44
N ASN A 385 -11.64 12.04 -15.96
CA ASN A 385 -10.42 12.05 -16.77
C ASN A 385 -9.74 10.68 -16.82
N LEU A 386 -10.04 9.75 -15.92
CA LEU A 386 -9.60 8.36 -16.04
C LEU A 386 -10.43 7.69 -17.15
N ILE A 387 -9.81 7.43 -18.30
CA ILE A 387 -10.50 6.94 -19.49
C ILE A 387 -10.42 5.42 -19.67
N SER A 388 -9.44 4.78 -19.05
CA SER A 388 -9.33 3.32 -18.92
C SER A 388 -8.56 2.98 -17.65
N HIS A 389 -9.04 1.98 -16.92
CA HIS A 389 -8.42 1.47 -15.69
C HIS A 389 -8.59 -0.04 -15.60
N TYR A 390 -7.49 -0.78 -15.61
CA TYR A 390 -7.46 -2.23 -15.48
C TYR A 390 -6.58 -2.59 -14.28
N PRO A 391 -7.16 -2.76 -13.09
CA PRO A 391 -6.43 -3.16 -11.88
C PRO A 391 -6.05 -4.65 -11.89
N MET A 392 -6.48 -5.40 -12.90
CA MET A 392 -6.31 -6.86 -13.04
C MET A 392 -6.95 -7.72 -11.94
N ASN A 393 -7.57 -7.10 -10.92
CA ASN A 393 -8.35 -7.75 -9.87
C ASN A 393 -9.68 -8.39 -10.31
N ASN A 394 -10.21 -7.99 -11.48
CA ASN A 394 -11.52 -8.42 -11.99
C ASN A 394 -11.36 -8.98 -13.41
N ILE A 395 -10.86 -10.20 -13.50
CA ILE A 395 -10.72 -10.96 -14.75
C ILE A 395 -11.80 -12.02 -14.74
N SER A 396 -12.54 -12.17 -15.84
CA SER A 396 -13.51 -13.24 -15.96
C SER A 396 -13.47 -13.87 -17.35
N GLY A 397 -13.21 -15.17 -17.38
CA GLY A 397 -12.80 -15.89 -18.58
C GLY A 397 -11.65 -15.18 -19.29
N ASN A 398 -11.88 -14.79 -20.54
CA ASN A 398 -10.92 -14.03 -21.35
C ASN A 398 -11.18 -12.52 -21.34
N ILE A 399 -11.83 -11.95 -20.32
CA ILE A 399 -12.19 -10.52 -20.29
C ILE A 399 -11.62 -9.86 -19.04
N VAL A 400 -10.99 -8.69 -19.21
CA VAL A 400 -10.61 -7.80 -18.11
C VAL A 400 -11.52 -6.58 -18.10
N LYS A 401 -12.10 -6.29 -16.94
CA LYS A 401 -13.04 -5.18 -16.79
C LYS A 401 -12.32 -3.83 -16.70
N ASP A 402 -12.90 -2.82 -17.36
CA ASP A 402 -12.51 -1.42 -17.20
C ASP A 402 -13.27 -0.81 -16.02
N GLU A 403 -12.54 -0.39 -14.99
CA GLU A 403 -13.08 0.29 -13.79
C GLU A 403 -13.26 1.82 -14.00
N SER A 404 -12.97 2.33 -15.21
CA SER A 404 -13.33 3.68 -15.60
C SER A 404 -14.83 3.82 -15.91
N LEU A 405 -15.27 5.05 -16.24
CA LEU A 405 -16.66 5.31 -16.65
C LEU A 405 -16.97 4.93 -18.11
N ASN A 406 -15.98 4.46 -18.87
CA ASN A 406 -16.11 4.25 -20.33
C ASN A 406 -16.38 2.80 -20.75
N SER A 407 -16.28 1.84 -19.83
CA SER A 407 -16.54 0.42 -20.09
C SER A 407 -15.72 -0.12 -21.27
N ASN A 408 -14.47 0.30 -21.39
CA ASN A 408 -13.53 -0.15 -22.42
C ASN A 408 -13.00 -1.55 -22.08
N THR A 409 -13.85 -2.56 -21.93
CA THR A 409 -13.42 -3.93 -21.57
C THR A 409 -12.35 -4.46 -22.51
N ALA A 410 -11.40 -5.23 -21.98
CA ALA A 410 -10.32 -5.82 -22.74
C ALA A 410 -10.48 -7.34 -22.86
N ASP A 411 -10.05 -7.89 -23.98
CA ASP A 411 -10.01 -9.32 -24.25
C ASP A 411 -8.59 -9.86 -24.05
N LEU A 412 -8.46 -11.01 -23.39
CA LEU A 412 -7.24 -11.78 -23.20
C LEU A 412 -7.09 -12.82 -24.30
N TYR A 413 -5.87 -13.00 -24.80
CA TYR A 413 -5.55 -13.97 -25.84
C TYR A 413 -4.36 -14.80 -25.44
N ASN A 414 -4.53 -16.12 -25.48
CA ASN A 414 -3.53 -17.17 -25.21
C ASN A 414 -2.95 -17.19 -23.79
N MET A 415 -3.48 -16.36 -22.89
CA MET A 415 -3.00 -16.27 -21.52
C MET A 415 -3.28 -17.56 -20.76
N SER A 416 -2.25 -18.10 -20.10
CA SER A 416 -2.31 -19.36 -19.35
C SER A 416 -1.71 -19.26 -17.95
N GLY A 417 -1.40 -18.04 -17.49
CA GLY A 417 -0.80 -17.81 -16.18
C GLY A 417 -1.31 -16.54 -15.52
N PHE A 418 -1.85 -16.70 -14.32
CA PHE A 418 -2.29 -15.65 -13.43
C PHE A 418 -1.52 -15.78 -12.11
N LEU A 419 -1.21 -14.67 -11.45
CA LEU A 419 -0.57 -14.73 -10.14
C LEU A 419 -1.17 -13.70 -9.16
N PRO A 420 -0.99 -13.93 -7.85
CA PRO A 420 -1.30 -12.95 -6.83
C PRO A 420 -0.57 -11.61 -7.07
N GLN A 421 -1.18 -10.54 -6.59
CA GLN A 421 -0.57 -9.21 -6.60
C GLN A 421 0.76 -9.25 -5.85
N THR A 422 1.86 -8.94 -6.55
CA THR A 422 3.18 -8.83 -5.93
C THR A 422 3.85 -7.48 -6.20
N ALA A 423 3.21 -6.57 -6.94
CA ALA A 423 3.67 -5.19 -7.04
C ALA A 423 3.54 -4.49 -5.66
N PRO A 424 4.47 -3.60 -5.29
CA PRO A 424 4.43 -2.96 -3.98
C PRO A 424 3.31 -1.91 -3.93
N MET A 425 2.14 -2.26 -3.41
CA MET A 425 0.98 -1.37 -3.35
C MET A 425 0.09 -1.59 -2.11
N PRO A 426 0.62 -1.51 -0.86
CA PRO A 426 1.88 -0.87 -0.44
C PRO A 426 3.00 -1.89 -0.12
N TYR A 427 4.15 -1.41 0.39
CA TYR A 427 5.15 -2.31 1.01
C TYR A 427 4.69 -2.72 2.41
N GLU A 428 4.61 -4.02 2.67
CA GLU A 428 4.12 -4.58 3.93
C GLU A 428 5.14 -5.51 4.60
N THR A 429 5.17 -5.49 5.93
CA THR A 429 5.94 -6.45 6.74
C THR A 429 5.13 -7.72 6.99
N ILE A 430 5.82 -8.84 7.20
CA ILE A 430 5.20 -10.15 7.53
C ILE A 430 5.80 -10.84 8.77
N VAL A 431 6.91 -10.31 9.29
CA VAL A 431 7.59 -10.89 10.44
C VAL A 431 8.45 -9.84 11.12
N ASP A 432 8.64 -9.99 12.44
CA ASP A 432 9.59 -9.19 13.21
C ASP A 432 11.00 -9.27 12.59
N GLY A 433 11.65 -8.12 12.40
CA GLY A 433 12.94 -8.10 11.71
C GLY A 433 13.62 -6.74 11.59
N ALA A 434 14.74 -6.73 10.87
CA ALA A 434 15.38 -5.48 10.45
C ALA A 434 14.75 -5.00 9.14
N TRP A 435 14.65 -3.68 8.96
CA TRP A 435 14.19 -3.08 7.70
C TRP A 435 14.99 -3.58 6.49
N THR A 436 16.30 -3.79 6.65
CA THR A 436 17.22 -4.23 5.59
C THR A 436 17.20 -5.72 5.30
N SER A 437 16.27 -6.49 5.89
CA SER A 437 16.14 -7.93 5.67
C SER A 437 14.96 -8.20 4.73
N GLU A 438 15.23 -8.79 3.57
CA GLU A 438 14.20 -9.22 2.60
C GLU A 438 13.10 -10.07 3.28
N ALA A 439 13.49 -10.94 4.22
CA ALA A 439 12.54 -11.82 4.93
C ALA A 439 11.53 -11.07 5.83
N THR A 440 11.79 -9.80 6.15
CA THR A 440 10.87 -8.94 6.93
C THR A 440 9.65 -8.56 6.09
N TRP A 441 9.79 -8.52 4.76
CA TRP A 441 8.82 -7.94 3.84
C TRP A 441 8.04 -9.02 3.08
N LEU A 442 6.74 -8.79 2.87
CA LEU A 442 5.81 -9.73 2.25
C LEU A 442 6.33 -10.31 0.93
N HIS A 443 6.90 -9.46 0.07
CA HIS A 443 7.53 -9.86 -1.18
C HIS A 443 8.97 -9.32 -1.30
N GLY A 444 9.73 -9.38 -0.21
CA GLY A 444 11.12 -8.88 -0.17
C GLY A 444 12.09 -9.52 -1.17
N ASN A 445 11.71 -10.61 -1.84
CA ASN A 445 12.48 -11.22 -2.92
C ASN A 445 12.32 -10.54 -4.29
N VAL A 446 11.31 -9.66 -4.45
CA VAL A 446 11.01 -8.91 -5.69
C VAL A 446 10.77 -7.42 -5.46
N TRP A 447 10.77 -6.99 -4.19
CA TRP A 447 10.74 -5.60 -3.76
C TRP A 447 12.17 -5.09 -3.52
N ASP A 448 12.32 -3.76 -3.45
CA ASP A 448 13.59 -3.05 -3.29
C ASP A 448 13.65 -2.19 -2.01
N ILE A 449 12.67 -2.32 -1.11
CA ILE A 449 12.48 -1.45 0.06
C ILE A 449 13.59 -1.60 1.11
N GLU A 450 14.26 -2.73 1.11
CA GLU A 450 15.42 -3.04 1.93
C GLU A 450 16.71 -2.35 1.43
N ASP A 451 16.76 -1.92 0.16
CA ASP A 451 17.86 -1.17 -0.44
C ASP A 451 17.67 0.35 -0.26
N ILE A 452 17.86 0.78 0.99
CA ILE A 452 17.59 2.14 1.47
C ILE A 452 18.09 3.27 0.54
N PRO A 453 19.33 3.24 -0.01
CA PRO A 453 19.80 4.27 -0.93
C PRO A 453 18.97 4.44 -2.21
N ASN A 454 18.21 3.43 -2.61
CA ASN A 454 17.39 3.41 -3.82
C ASN A 454 15.88 3.61 -3.56
N ASN A 455 15.46 3.56 -2.29
CA ASN A 455 14.09 3.82 -1.86
C ASN A 455 13.58 5.16 -2.39
N LYS A 456 12.31 5.18 -2.77
CA LYS A 456 11.66 6.40 -3.25
C LYS A 456 11.00 7.14 -2.09
N ASP A 457 11.21 8.44 -2.04
CA ASP A 457 10.62 9.37 -1.06
C ASP A 457 9.08 9.39 -1.06
N TRP A 458 8.47 8.76 -2.05
CA TRP A 458 7.02 8.62 -2.18
C TRP A 458 6.52 7.18 -2.05
N SER A 459 7.32 6.29 -1.43
CA SER A 459 6.88 4.97 -1.01
C SER A 459 5.71 5.05 -0.01
N ILE A 460 4.90 3.99 0.04
CA ILE A 460 3.89 3.79 1.08
C ILE A 460 4.29 2.53 1.85
N VAL A 461 4.45 2.65 3.16
CA VAL A 461 4.98 1.57 4.01
C VAL A 461 3.99 1.23 5.12
N HIS A 462 3.68 -0.05 5.27
CA HIS A 462 2.81 -0.57 6.33
C HIS A 462 3.58 -1.52 7.24
N ILE A 463 3.84 -1.04 8.46
CA ILE A 463 4.50 -1.79 9.53
C ILE A 463 3.44 -2.58 10.31
N LYS A 464 3.36 -3.88 9.99
CA LYS A 464 2.44 -4.87 10.59
C LYS A 464 3.14 -5.75 11.64
N ASP A 465 4.45 -5.58 11.81
CA ASP A 465 5.32 -6.34 12.70
C ASP A 465 6.33 -5.43 13.43
N ASN A 466 7.12 -5.96 14.36
CA ASN A 466 8.17 -5.19 15.02
C ASN A 466 9.40 -5.06 14.13
N VAL A 467 9.62 -3.85 13.62
CA VAL A 467 10.73 -3.54 12.71
C VAL A 467 11.78 -2.68 13.39
N THR A 468 13.04 -2.96 13.09
CA THR A 468 14.19 -2.17 13.55
C THR A 468 14.95 -1.55 12.36
N THR A 469 15.40 -0.31 12.52
CA THR A 469 16.25 0.38 11.54
C THR A 469 17.36 1.17 12.25
N SER A 470 18.47 1.39 11.56
CA SER A 470 19.57 2.29 11.98
C SER A 470 19.91 3.30 10.88
N ASP A 471 18.94 3.58 10.01
CA ASP A 471 19.03 4.46 8.86
C ASP A 471 17.81 5.40 8.82
N SER A 472 17.97 6.53 8.14
CA SER A 472 16.89 7.48 7.86
C SER A 472 16.02 7.00 6.70
N HIS A 473 14.72 7.27 6.80
CA HIS A 473 13.72 6.93 5.80
C HIS A 473 12.88 8.14 5.43
N THR A 474 12.54 8.26 4.16
CA THR A 474 11.60 9.25 3.64
C THR A 474 10.53 8.53 2.83
N GLN A 475 9.27 8.85 3.07
CA GLN A 475 8.14 8.18 2.44
C GLN A 475 6.94 9.13 2.24
N LEU A 476 6.03 8.74 1.35
CA LEU A 476 4.77 9.45 1.15
C LEU A 476 3.85 9.22 2.34
N GLY A 477 3.70 7.95 2.71
CA GLY A 477 2.88 7.56 3.82
C GLY A 477 3.40 6.37 4.59
N MET A 478 3.04 6.32 5.86
CA MET A 478 3.42 5.25 6.78
C MET A 478 2.24 4.86 7.66
N PHE A 479 2.08 3.55 7.86
CA PHE A 479 1.14 2.94 8.77
C PHE A 479 1.93 2.13 9.80
N ILE A 480 1.61 2.27 11.08
CA ILE A 480 2.16 1.40 12.14
C ILE A 480 0.98 0.82 12.90
N ASP A 481 0.79 -0.49 12.77
CA ASP A 481 -0.36 -1.20 13.33
C ASP A 481 -0.36 -1.23 14.85
N SER A 482 -1.56 -1.41 15.41
CA SER A 482 -1.75 -1.46 16.85
C SER A 482 -0.92 -2.59 17.48
N GLY A 483 -0.14 -2.24 18.51
CA GLY A 483 0.75 -3.17 19.19
C GLY A 483 2.10 -3.40 18.50
N MET A 484 2.30 -2.87 17.30
CA MET A 484 3.56 -2.98 16.56
C MET A 484 4.47 -1.79 16.81
N THR A 485 5.77 -2.00 16.59
CA THR A 485 6.80 -0.99 16.83
C THR A 485 7.74 -0.85 15.64
N LEU A 486 7.93 0.38 15.15
CA LEU A 486 9.09 0.74 14.35
C LEU A 486 10.13 1.38 15.28
N ALA A 487 11.26 0.70 15.51
CA ALA A 487 12.35 1.19 16.34
C ALA A 487 13.50 1.75 15.49
N VAL A 488 13.75 3.05 15.67
CA VAL A 488 14.74 3.84 14.94
C VAL A 488 15.92 4.11 15.86
N ASN A 489 17.09 3.56 15.52
CA ASN A 489 18.28 3.62 16.35
C ASN A 489 19.26 4.69 15.87
N GLY A 490 20.05 5.27 16.79
CA GLY A 490 21.08 6.25 16.46
C GLY A 490 20.51 7.64 16.22
N ASP A 491 20.99 8.31 15.17
CA ASP A 491 20.68 9.71 14.87
C ASP A 491 20.02 9.81 13.49
N ASN A 492 18.86 9.17 13.35
CA ASN A 492 18.17 8.98 12.07
C ASN A 492 16.79 9.64 12.06
N SER A 493 16.27 9.90 10.87
CA SER A 493 14.97 10.56 10.69
C SER A 493 13.97 9.64 10.00
N ILE A 494 12.72 9.63 10.48
CA ILE A 494 11.57 9.19 9.70
C ILE A 494 10.87 10.43 9.17
N THR A 495 10.87 10.60 7.85
CA THR A 495 10.27 11.76 7.18
C THR A 495 9.04 11.34 6.42
N ASN A 496 7.88 11.85 6.83
CA ASN A 496 6.61 11.52 6.22
C ASN A 496 6.01 12.72 5.47
N ASN A 497 5.81 12.57 4.16
CA ASN A 497 5.50 13.66 3.27
C ASN A 497 4.00 13.95 3.08
N TRP A 498 3.10 13.01 3.41
CA TRP A 498 1.68 13.17 3.08
C TRP A 498 0.69 12.56 4.08
N TYR A 499 0.99 11.40 4.65
CA TYR A 499 0.06 10.73 5.57
C TYR A 499 0.73 9.78 6.56
N LEU A 500 0.52 9.95 7.85
CA LEU A 500 1.02 9.04 8.89
C LEU A 500 -0.18 8.51 9.68
N GLN A 501 -0.42 7.20 9.61
CA GLN A 501 -1.31 6.51 10.55
C GLN A 501 -0.48 5.79 11.61
N LEU A 502 -0.60 6.29 12.83
CA LEU A 502 0.14 5.80 13.99
C LEU A 502 -0.83 5.15 14.96
N ASP A 503 -1.03 3.84 14.84
CA ASP A 503 -1.86 3.06 15.74
C ASP A 503 -1.04 2.29 16.78
N GLY A 504 0.21 1.97 16.44
CA GLY A 504 1.23 1.38 17.31
C GLY A 504 2.25 2.40 17.85
N THR A 505 3.52 2.01 17.88
CA THR A 505 4.62 2.79 18.48
C THR A 505 5.71 3.11 17.46
N LEU A 506 6.11 4.38 17.38
CA LEU A 506 7.36 4.78 16.72
C LEU A 506 8.41 5.10 17.80
N ASP A 507 9.40 4.22 17.98
CA ASP A 507 10.43 4.37 19.00
C ASP A 507 11.66 5.10 18.43
N LEU A 508 11.88 6.34 18.83
CA LEU A 508 12.97 7.20 18.39
C LEU A 508 14.09 7.19 19.43
N ALA A 509 15.05 6.27 19.27
CA ALA A 509 16.22 6.18 20.13
C ALA A 509 17.28 7.23 19.76
N GLY A 510 18.19 7.55 20.69
CA GLY A 510 19.22 8.56 20.49
C GLY A 510 18.65 9.92 20.10
N ASP A 511 19.27 10.57 19.12
CA ASP A 511 18.78 11.82 18.54
C ASP A 511 17.88 11.62 17.32
N SER A 512 17.32 10.42 17.15
CA SER A 512 16.39 10.14 16.06
C SER A 512 15.11 10.97 16.14
N GLN A 513 14.53 11.26 14.97
CA GLN A 513 13.49 12.26 14.78
C GLN A 513 12.33 11.75 13.94
N LEU A 514 11.15 12.30 14.18
CA LEU A 514 10.02 12.22 13.26
C LEU A 514 9.83 13.61 12.63
N VAL A 515 9.89 13.66 11.31
CA VAL A 515 9.68 14.87 10.51
C VAL A 515 8.40 14.69 9.69
N GLN A 516 7.45 15.61 9.85
CA GLN A 516 6.23 15.65 9.06
C GLN A 516 6.22 16.95 8.27
N THR A 517 6.04 16.87 6.96
CA THR A 517 6.02 18.05 6.08
C THR A 517 4.67 18.77 6.15
N GLU A 518 4.58 19.95 5.52
CA GLU A 518 3.37 20.77 5.42
C GLU A 518 2.17 20.10 4.70
N HIS A 519 2.35 18.93 4.11
CA HIS A 519 1.28 18.16 3.48
C HIS A 519 0.93 16.87 4.24
N SER A 520 1.67 16.59 5.32
CA SER A 520 1.57 15.38 6.12
C SER A 520 0.45 15.51 7.13
N ASP A 521 -0.57 14.66 7.00
CA ASP A 521 -1.64 14.55 8.00
C ASP A 521 -1.38 13.35 8.92
N LEU A 522 -1.72 13.51 10.20
CA LEU A 522 -1.53 12.52 11.26
C LEU A 522 -2.88 11.92 11.69
N VAL A 523 -3.01 10.61 11.54
CA VAL A 523 -4.13 9.79 12.04
C VAL A 523 -3.59 8.91 13.15
N THR A 524 -4.36 8.74 14.23
CA THR A 524 -3.92 7.92 15.37
C THR A 524 -5.04 7.11 15.98
N SER A 525 -4.69 5.93 16.53
CA SER A 525 -5.54 5.18 17.46
C SER A 525 -5.46 5.73 18.89
N ALA A 526 -6.21 5.14 19.81
CA ALA A 526 -6.10 5.45 21.24
C ALA A 526 -4.73 5.06 21.85
N ALA A 527 -4.01 4.13 21.22
CA ALA A 527 -2.71 3.63 21.66
C ALA A 527 -1.52 4.20 20.88
N GLY A 528 -1.80 4.87 19.75
CA GLY A 528 -0.81 5.48 18.87
C GLY A 528 0.10 6.47 19.59
N LYS A 529 1.41 6.25 19.51
CA LYS A 529 2.40 7.07 20.23
C LYS A 529 3.80 7.02 19.62
N ILE A 530 4.58 8.06 19.92
CA ILE A 530 6.04 8.02 19.75
C ILE A 530 6.72 7.85 21.11
N LEU A 531 7.95 7.37 21.10
CA LEU A 531 8.89 7.42 22.22
C LEU A 531 10.06 8.31 21.85
N ARG A 532 10.07 9.57 22.32
CA ARG A 532 11.15 10.54 22.05
C ARG A 532 11.99 10.78 23.29
N ARG A 533 13.30 10.53 23.19
CA ARG A 533 14.26 10.75 24.28
C ARG A 533 14.80 12.19 24.22
N GLN A 534 14.97 12.83 25.38
CA GLN A 534 15.69 14.10 25.49
C GLN A 534 16.56 14.09 26.74
N GLU A 535 17.70 14.77 26.70
CA GLU A 535 18.68 14.80 27.79
C GLU A 535 18.81 16.22 28.35
N GLY A 536 18.77 16.32 29.69
CA GLY A 536 18.93 17.59 30.39
C GLY A 536 19.93 17.49 31.52
N ASN A 537 20.36 18.64 32.02
CA ASN A 537 21.24 18.73 33.17
C ASN A 537 20.57 18.11 34.41
N ASN A 538 21.33 17.30 35.13
CA ASN A 538 20.85 16.54 36.27
C ASN A 538 21.11 17.23 37.63
N ASP A 539 21.77 18.39 37.65
CA ASP A 539 22.00 19.17 38.87
C ASP A 539 20.68 19.76 39.42
N VAL A 540 20.47 19.60 40.73
CA VAL A 540 19.26 20.07 41.43
C VAL A 540 19.14 21.59 41.51
N HIS A 541 20.21 22.33 41.21
CA HIS A 541 20.25 23.79 41.22
C HIS A 541 20.10 24.39 39.80
N TRP A 542 20.29 23.59 38.75
CA TRP A 542 20.31 24.07 37.37
C TRP A 542 18.97 23.86 36.70
N TYR A 543 18.48 24.89 35.99
CA TYR A 543 17.26 24.80 35.22
C TYR A 543 17.50 24.16 33.85
N ASN A 544 16.59 23.26 33.49
CA ASN A 544 16.33 22.83 32.14
C ASN A 544 15.10 23.57 31.61
N TYR A 545 15.13 23.88 30.32
CA TYR A 545 14.06 24.57 29.61
C TYR A 545 13.56 23.62 28.53
N TRP A 546 12.28 23.25 28.63
CA TRP A 546 11.71 22.17 27.85
C TRP A 546 10.49 22.62 27.07
N THR A 547 10.18 21.91 26.00
CA THR A 547 8.89 21.92 25.32
C THR A 547 8.58 20.50 24.90
N SER A 548 7.32 20.10 25.03
CA SER A 548 6.95 18.71 24.72
C SER A 548 6.76 18.51 23.22
N PRO A 549 7.38 17.47 22.63
CA PRO A 549 7.11 17.04 21.26
C PRO A 549 5.79 16.24 21.12
N VAL A 550 5.15 15.91 22.25
CA VAL A 550 3.96 15.05 22.30
C VAL A 550 2.86 15.66 23.16
N GLY A 551 1.61 15.30 22.89
CA GLY A 551 0.47 15.48 23.77
C GLY A 551 -0.10 14.15 24.26
N ALA A 552 -1.23 14.21 24.97
CA ALA A 552 -1.98 13.02 25.37
C ALA A 552 -2.32 12.13 24.16
N THR A 553 -2.27 10.80 24.35
CA THR A 553 -2.74 9.85 23.34
C THR A 553 -4.25 9.94 23.18
N GLY A 554 -4.74 9.61 21.99
CA GLY A 554 -6.17 9.65 21.70
C GLY A 554 -6.43 9.59 20.21
N VAL A 555 -7.60 9.04 19.85
CA VAL A 555 -7.98 8.80 18.46
C VAL A 555 -8.10 10.12 17.69
N THR A 556 -7.50 10.17 16.51
CA THR A 556 -7.74 11.24 15.53
C THR A 556 -8.05 10.68 14.17
N THR A 557 -9.07 11.23 13.54
CA THR A 557 -9.45 10.92 12.17
C THR A 557 -8.66 11.78 11.20
N LEU A 558 -8.61 11.35 9.94
CA LEU A 558 -8.04 12.14 8.86
C LEU A 558 -8.71 13.52 8.77
N SER A 559 -7.89 14.55 8.78
CA SER A 559 -8.25 15.96 8.62
C SER A 559 -7.02 16.70 8.13
N ASP A 560 -7.21 17.84 7.46
CA ASP A 560 -6.10 18.75 7.17
C ASP A 560 -5.50 19.28 8.49
N ASN A 561 -4.29 18.81 8.82
CA ASN A 561 -3.56 19.25 10.00
C ASN A 561 -2.74 20.52 9.76
N ASN A 562 -2.61 20.94 8.50
CA ASN A 562 -1.69 21.98 8.05
C ASN A 562 -2.41 23.28 7.62
N GLY A 563 -3.70 23.37 7.91
CA GLY A 563 -4.48 24.59 7.70
C GLY A 563 -3.94 25.83 8.45
N PRO A 564 -4.47 27.03 8.20
CA PRO A 564 -3.93 28.30 8.70
C PRO A 564 -4.21 28.58 10.19
N THR A 565 -4.80 27.63 10.92
CA THR A 565 -5.17 27.76 12.33
C THR A 565 -4.64 26.57 13.12
N ASN A 566 -4.53 26.71 14.44
CA ASN A 566 -4.25 25.60 15.34
C ASN A 566 -5.11 24.39 14.99
N ASN A 567 -4.48 23.29 14.57
CA ASN A 567 -5.22 22.07 14.29
C ASN A 567 -5.62 21.38 15.60
N THR A 568 -6.75 20.68 15.56
CA THR A 568 -7.33 20.01 16.74
C THR A 568 -6.69 18.65 17.04
N ASN A 569 -5.71 18.23 16.24
CA ASN A 569 -4.99 16.99 16.44
C ASN A 569 -4.02 17.11 17.61
N ASN A 570 -3.41 18.28 17.79
CA ASN A 570 -2.50 18.51 18.91
C ASN A 570 -3.26 18.63 20.23
N SER A 571 -2.72 18.02 21.29
CA SER A 571 -3.30 18.08 22.64
C SER A 571 -2.25 18.53 23.65
N ALA A 572 -2.71 18.98 24.81
CA ALA A 572 -1.81 19.43 25.86
C ALA A 572 -0.97 18.27 26.42
N PHE A 573 0.23 18.62 26.86
CA PHE A 573 1.13 17.75 27.63
C PHE A 573 1.01 18.06 29.12
N ASN A 574 1.08 17.03 29.95
CA ASN A 574 1.19 17.16 31.41
C ASN A 574 2.51 16.52 31.85
N LEU A 575 3.19 17.05 32.87
CA LEU A 575 4.47 16.46 33.30
C LEU A 575 4.31 15.07 33.93
N ASP A 576 3.12 14.69 34.40
CA ASP A 576 2.85 13.32 34.87
C ASP A 576 2.87 12.26 33.75
N MET A 577 2.94 12.69 32.48
CA MET A 577 3.20 11.82 31.32
C MET A 577 4.70 11.55 31.11
N LEU A 578 5.59 12.31 31.77
CA LEU A 578 7.03 12.20 31.57
C LEU A 578 7.58 10.94 32.24
N LYS A 579 8.43 10.21 31.51
CA LYS A 579 9.11 9.01 32.00
C LYS A 579 10.61 9.24 32.12
N ASP A 580 11.26 8.46 32.97
CA ASP A 580 12.72 8.39 33.03
C ASP A 580 13.30 7.58 31.86
N GLY A 581 14.63 7.56 31.73
CA GLY A 581 15.32 6.80 30.69
C GLY A 581 15.10 5.27 30.73
N LEU A 582 14.47 4.74 31.78
CA LEU A 582 14.07 3.34 31.91
C LEU A 582 12.58 3.11 31.56
N GLY A 583 11.85 4.16 31.18
CA GLY A 583 10.42 4.11 30.86
C GLY A 583 9.49 4.12 32.08
N THR A 584 10.02 4.43 33.26
CA THR A 584 9.23 4.51 34.51
C THR A 584 8.72 5.93 34.71
N ASP A 585 7.47 6.09 35.18
CA ASP A 585 6.87 7.40 35.41
C ASP A 585 7.70 8.21 36.42
N ILE A 586 8.02 9.45 36.04
CA ILE A 586 8.78 10.36 36.88
C ILE A 586 7.98 10.66 38.16
N GLN A 587 8.70 10.67 39.28
CA GLN A 587 8.14 10.99 40.58
C GLN A 587 8.39 12.46 40.93
N PHE A 588 7.48 13.05 41.69
CA PHE A 588 7.53 14.46 42.07
C PHE A 588 7.63 14.65 43.58
N THR A 589 8.39 15.66 44.02
CA THR A 589 8.55 16.02 45.43
C THR A 589 8.06 17.44 45.73
N SER A 590 7.67 17.68 46.98
CA SER A 590 7.39 19.02 47.51
C SER A 590 8.62 19.65 48.20
N ALA A 591 9.70 18.89 48.37
CA ALA A 591 10.98 19.43 48.81
C ALA A 591 11.60 20.32 47.71
N PHE A 592 12.58 21.14 48.05
CA PHE A 592 13.34 21.89 47.04
C PHE A 592 14.13 20.96 46.12
N ASP A 593 14.54 19.80 46.61
CA ASP A 593 15.25 18.79 45.85
C ASP A 593 15.07 17.43 46.54
N GLU A 594 15.03 16.35 45.76
CA GLU A 594 15.06 14.97 46.25
C GLU A 594 15.60 14.07 45.13
N ALA A 595 16.61 13.25 45.43
CA ALA A 595 17.28 12.41 44.44
C ALA A 595 16.29 11.55 43.65
N GLY A 596 16.32 11.68 42.32
CA GLY A 596 15.48 10.94 41.38
C GLY A 596 14.06 11.47 41.24
N LYS A 597 13.75 12.66 41.79
CA LYS A 597 12.43 13.30 41.67
C LYS A 597 12.53 14.71 41.14
N ILE A 598 11.50 15.12 40.39
CA ILE A 598 11.31 16.52 40.00
C ILE A 598 10.69 17.29 41.16
N SER A 599 11.26 18.44 41.53
CA SER A 599 10.68 19.31 42.56
C SER A 599 9.62 20.24 41.97
N ARG A 600 8.42 20.24 42.58
CA ARG A 600 7.33 21.18 42.24
C ARG A 600 7.68 22.65 42.50
N SER A 601 8.72 22.91 43.31
CA SER A 601 9.15 24.28 43.63
C SER A 601 9.75 25.00 42.43
N TRP A 602 10.15 24.27 41.38
CA TRP A 602 10.89 24.79 40.24
C TRP A 602 10.18 24.59 38.91
N LEU A 603 8.88 24.31 38.96
CA LEU A 603 8.04 24.14 37.77
C LEU A 603 7.33 25.45 37.45
N TYR A 604 7.71 26.05 36.31
CA TYR A 604 7.10 27.29 35.85
C TYR A 604 6.94 27.31 34.33
N ASN A 605 5.95 28.05 33.85
CA ASN A 605 5.88 28.51 32.46
C ASN A 605 5.92 30.05 32.41
N PHE A 606 6.19 30.58 31.21
CA PHE A 606 6.27 32.02 30.98
C PHE A 606 5.63 32.32 29.62
N GLN A 607 4.48 32.99 29.60
CA GLN A 607 3.76 33.34 28.38
C GLN A 607 3.24 34.75 28.50
N ASN A 608 3.45 35.55 27.45
CA ASN A 608 3.04 36.95 27.36
C ASN A 608 3.42 37.78 28.61
N GLY A 609 4.60 37.51 29.19
CA GLY A 609 5.09 38.19 30.37
C GLY A 609 5.83 39.48 30.01
N ILE A 610 5.66 40.53 30.81
CA ILE A 610 6.37 41.82 30.62
C ILE A 610 7.63 41.85 31.47
N THR A 611 7.59 41.24 32.65
CA THR A 611 8.67 41.30 33.64
C THR A 611 9.01 39.91 34.16
N TYR A 612 10.16 39.81 34.83
CA TYR A 612 10.56 38.59 35.53
C TYR A 612 9.49 38.08 36.51
N TYR A 613 8.60 38.91 37.05
CA TYR A 613 7.61 38.45 38.03
C TYR A 613 6.40 37.76 37.42
N ASP A 614 6.32 37.67 36.10
CA ASP A 614 5.19 37.09 35.37
C ASP A 614 5.33 35.57 35.15
N TRP A 615 6.37 34.91 35.70
CA TRP A 615 6.43 33.45 35.74
C TRP A 615 5.25 32.88 36.52
N VAL A 616 4.57 31.90 35.92
CA VAL A 616 3.43 31.22 36.53
C VAL A 616 3.87 29.84 36.98
N ASN A 617 3.62 29.52 38.25
CA ASN A 617 3.89 28.20 38.79
C ASN A 617 2.88 27.20 38.21
N ILE A 618 3.39 26.03 37.83
CA ILE A 618 2.62 24.90 37.33
C ILE A 618 2.88 23.67 38.20
N ASP A 619 2.01 22.67 38.07
CA ASP A 619 2.19 21.35 38.67
C ASP A 619 2.16 20.25 37.62
N GLU A 620 2.36 19.00 38.05
CA GLU A 620 2.44 17.85 37.17
C GLU A 620 1.16 17.57 36.36
N THR A 621 0.00 18.12 36.80
CA THR A 621 -1.30 17.94 36.15
C THR A 621 -1.70 19.14 35.29
N THR A 622 -0.91 20.20 35.29
CA THR A 622 -1.20 21.44 34.58
C THR A 622 -1.05 21.21 33.07
N PRO A 623 -2.11 21.43 32.27
CA PRO A 623 -2.03 21.27 30.81
C PRO A 623 -1.10 22.31 30.18
N ILE A 624 -0.03 21.84 29.53
CA ILE A 624 0.91 22.65 28.76
C ILE A 624 0.54 22.53 27.29
N ALA A 625 0.13 23.64 26.68
CA ALA A 625 -0.22 23.66 25.26
C ALA A 625 1.02 23.38 24.37
N PRO A 626 0.83 22.80 23.17
CA PRO A 626 1.91 22.59 22.21
C PRO A 626 2.70 23.88 21.96
N GLY A 627 4.03 23.79 22.01
CA GLY A 627 4.96 24.90 21.75
C GLY A 627 5.20 25.83 22.93
N VAL A 628 4.39 25.74 23.99
CA VAL A 628 4.62 26.44 25.26
C VAL A 628 5.72 25.71 26.02
N GLY A 629 6.76 26.45 26.39
CA GLY A 629 7.85 25.90 27.18
C GLY A 629 7.60 25.97 28.69
N TYR A 630 8.30 25.09 29.41
CA TYR A 630 8.31 25.05 30.87
C TYR A 630 9.73 24.86 31.41
N THR A 631 9.91 25.17 32.68
CA THR A 631 11.16 24.95 33.40
C THR A 631 11.04 23.81 34.39
N GLN A 632 12.15 23.09 34.59
CA GLN A 632 12.32 22.16 35.71
C GLN A 632 13.81 22.13 36.09
N LYS A 633 14.14 21.78 37.33
CA LYS A 633 15.54 21.48 37.69
C LYS A 633 15.87 20.01 37.53
N GLY A 634 17.16 19.69 37.50
CA GLY A 634 17.64 18.32 37.49
C GLY A 634 17.19 17.54 38.74
N THR A 635 17.16 16.21 38.64
CA THR A 635 16.65 15.36 39.73
C THR A 635 17.72 14.94 40.74
N GLY A 636 18.99 15.30 40.53
CA GLY A 636 20.08 14.96 41.44
C GLY A 636 20.47 13.48 41.42
N ASN A 637 20.20 12.77 40.33
CA ASN A 637 20.67 11.40 40.13
C ASN A 637 22.20 11.34 39.98
N ALA A 638 22.78 10.15 39.86
CA ALA A 638 24.20 10.04 39.52
C ALA A 638 24.42 10.33 38.02
N GLY A 639 25.34 11.23 37.68
CA GLY A 639 25.65 11.63 36.30
C GLY A 639 25.49 13.13 36.07
N THR A 640 26.03 13.63 34.96
CA THR A 640 25.94 15.04 34.55
C THR A 640 24.60 15.35 33.87
N GLU A 641 24.03 14.36 33.19
CA GLU A 641 22.80 14.46 32.43
C GLU A 641 21.81 13.38 32.85
N GLN A 642 20.54 13.64 32.59
CA GLN A 642 19.44 12.71 32.76
C GLN A 642 18.63 12.66 31.48
N GLN A 643 18.38 11.44 31.02
CA GLN A 643 17.46 11.17 29.93
C GLN A 643 16.02 11.13 30.46
N TYR A 644 15.15 11.84 29.74
CA TYR A 644 13.71 11.81 29.89
C TYR A 644 13.09 11.21 28.62
N LEU A 645 11.99 10.50 28.81
CA LEU A 645 11.24 9.87 27.73
C LEU A 645 9.87 10.56 27.62
N PHE A 646 9.69 11.26 26.51
CA PHE A 646 8.41 11.82 26.09
C PHE A 646 7.65 10.73 25.34
N GLU A 647 6.65 10.19 26.00
CA GLU A 647 5.75 9.15 25.47
C GLU A 647 4.36 9.74 25.29
N GLY A 648 3.86 9.75 24.05
CA GLY A 648 2.55 10.32 23.74
C GLY A 648 2.31 10.45 22.25
N LYS A 649 1.20 11.06 21.89
CA LYS A 649 0.87 11.33 20.48
C LYS A 649 1.75 12.47 19.97
N PRO A 650 2.46 12.33 18.84
CA PRO A 650 3.29 13.40 18.29
C PRO A 650 2.43 14.62 17.94
N ASN A 651 2.96 15.81 18.21
CA ASN A 651 2.36 17.00 17.64
C ASN A 651 2.69 17.07 16.13
N ASN A 652 1.73 17.52 15.33
CA ASN A 652 1.85 17.67 13.88
C ASN A 652 1.14 18.94 13.38
N GLY A 653 1.54 19.45 12.22
CA GLY A 653 0.89 20.54 11.50
C GLY A 653 0.88 21.87 12.25
N THR A 654 0.03 22.82 11.84
CA THR A 654 0.10 24.22 12.29
C THR A 654 -0.16 24.38 13.80
N ILE A 655 0.83 24.97 14.49
CA ILE A 655 0.75 25.40 15.90
C ILE A 655 1.00 26.91 15.98
N LEU A 656 0.02 27.63 16.49
CA LEU A 656 0.03 29.07 16.69
C LEU A 656 0.01 29.38 18.19
N ILE A 657 1.00 30.15 18.62
CA ILE A 657 1.08 30.71 19.98
C ILE A 657 0.76 32.20 19.87
N THR A 658 -0.19 32.68 20.66
CA THR A 658 -0.61 34.09 20.62
C THR A 658 0.40 34.97 21.35
N ALA A 659 0.90 36.01 20.67
CA ALA A 659 1.65 37.11 21.27
C ALA A 659 0.68 38.28 21.55
N ASP A 660 0.16 38.36 22.77
CA ASP A 660 -0.76 39.42 23.17
C ASP A 660 0.02 40.64 23.63
N ASP A 661 0.09 41.69 22.81
CA ASP A 661 0.56 43.00 23.26
C ASP A 661 -0.38 43.47 24.38
N VAL A 662 0.18 43.82 25.55
CA VAL A 662 -0.64 44.29 26.65
C VAL A 662 -1.15 45.67 26.25
N THR A 663 -2.45 45.74 25.91
CA THR A 663 -3.10 46.99 25.50
C THR A 663 -2.70 48.09 26.47
N ASP A 664 -2.02 49.12 25.94
CA ASP A 664 -1.68 50.28 26.74
C ASP A 664 -2.99 50.88 27.27
N ILE A 665 -3.28 50.65 28.54
CA ILE A 665 -4.42 51.23 29.23
C ILE A 665 -4.35 52.78 29.22
N TYR A 666 -3.22 53.37 28.83
CA TYR A 666 -3.01 54.81 28.65
C TYR A 666 -3.08 55.30 27.20
N GLU A 667 -2.90 54.46 26.18
CA GLU A 667 -3.03 54.82 24.75
C GLU A 667 -4.17 54.04 24.10
N GLY A 668 -5.40 54.56 24.28
CA GLY A 668 -6.60 53.90 23.82
C GLY A 668 -6.59 53.53 22.33
N ALA A 669 -6.71 52.23 22.05
CA ALA A 669 -7.19 51.60 20.80
C ALA A 669 -6.63 52.10 19.44
N ASN A 670 -5.57 52.91 19.41
CA ASN A 670 -4.97 53.45 18.19
C ASN A 670 -3.46 53.14 18.16
N GLY A 671 -3.12 51.85 18.07
CA GLY A 671 -1.87 51.36 17.47
C GLY A 671 -0.59 52.16 17.73
N GLY A 672 -0.23 52.38 18.99
CA GLY A 672 1.12 52.81 19.35
C GLY A 672 2.14 51.68 19.07
N GLU A 673 3.40 52.05 18.82
CA GLU A 673 4.50 51.07 18.75
C GLU A 673 4.70 50.42 20.13
N SER A 674 4.91 49.10 20.18
CA SER A 674 5.12 48.39 21.44
C SER A 674 6.36 48.93 22.18
N VAL A 675 6.23 49.16 23.49
CA VAL A 675 7.29 49.75 24.33
C VAL A 675 7.91 48.69 25.23
N GLN A 676 9.25 48.62 25.25
CA GLN A 676 10.01 47.71 26.10
C GLN A 676 9.63 47.85 27.59
N ASP A 677 9.55 46.72 28.30
CA ASP A 677 9.18 46.61 29.73
C ASP A 677 7.82 47.20 30.10
N THR A 678 7.00 47.55 29.11
CA THR A 678 5.67 48.18 29.31
C THR A 678 4.58 47.42 28.56
N THR A 679 4.78 47.18 27.27
CA THR A 679 3.79 46.51 26.40
C THR A 679 4.41 45.36 25.60
N VAL A 680 5.72 45.40 25.29
CA VAL A 680 6.44 44.26 24.70
C VAL A 680 6.41 43.09 25.67
N VAL A 681 5.90 41.95 25.18
CA VAL A 681 5.85 40.70 25.93
C VAL A 681 6.92 39.72 25.48
N THR A 682 7.32 38.84 26.38
CA THR A 682 8.22 37.70 26.12
C THR A 682 7.53 36.40 26.53
N SER A 683 7.80 35.32 25.80
CA SER A 683 7.29 33.98 26.08
C SER A 683 8.42 32.97 26.03
N LEU A 684 8.40 32.00 26.95
CA LEU A 684 9.22 30.80 26.86
C LEU A 684 8.53 29.80 25.93
N ILE A 685 9.14 29.59 24.76
CA ILE A 685 8.66 28.66 23.73
C ILE A 685 9.79 27.70 23.36
N GLY A 686 9.45 26.62 22.65
CA GLY A 686 10.41 25.69 22.09
C GLY A 686 9.81 24.91 20.94
N ASN A 687 10.56 23.94 20.40
CA ASN A 687 10.07 23.11 19.30
C ASN A 687 8.94 22.21 19.78
N PRO A 688 7.70 22.35 19.28
CA PRO A 688 6.61 21.44 19.63
C PRO A 688 6.69 20.09 18.90
N TYR A 689 7.58 19.93 17.93
CA TYR A 689 7.63 18.75 17.07
C TYR A 689 8.73 17.78 17.50
N PRO A 690 8.59 16.47 17.20
CA PRO A 690 9.60 15.44 17.50
C PRO A 690 10.84 15.48 16.59
N SER A 691 11.24 16.67 16.15
CA SER A 691 12.36 16.94 15.25
C SER A 691 13.27 18.06 15.80
N ALA A 692 14.34 18.38 15.09
CA ALA A 692 15.11 19.59 15.34
C ALA A 692 14.38 20.85 14.85
N LEU A 693 14.58 21.98 15.54
CA LEU A 693 14.07 23.29 15.12
C LEU A 693 15.08 23.97 14.20
N ASP A 694 14.62 24.46 13.05
CA ASP A 694 15.37 25.44 12.27
C ASP A 694 15.06 26.84 12.81
N ALA A 695 16.04 27.44 13.49
CA ALA A 695 15.88 28.76 14.10
C ALA A 695 15.80 29.88 13.05
N ASP A 696 16.45 29.73 11.89
CA ASP A 696 16.38 30.72 10.83
C ASP A 696 14.99 30.71 10.20
N GLU A 697 14.44 29.52 9.94
CA GLU A 697 13.08 29.38 9.39
C GLU A 697 12.03 29.90 10.37
N PHE A 698 12.13 29.53 11.65
CA PHE A 698 11.27 30.08 12.69
C PHE A 698 11.29 31.62 12.70
N ILE A 699 12.47 32.23 12.56
CA ILE A 699 12.57 33.70 12.51
C ILE A 699 11.91 34.24 11.24
N ARG A 700 12.17 33.65 10.07
CA ARG A 700 11.62 34.10 8.77
C ARG A 700 10.10 34.11 8.78
N ASP A 701 9.50 33.05 9.28
CA ASP A 701 8.04 32.91 9.40
C ASP A 701 7.45 34.00 10.29
N ASN A 702 8.09 34.25 11.44
CA ASN A 702 7.54 35.14 12.46
C ASN A 702 7.91 36.62 12.29
N ILE A 703 8.81 36.96 11.36
CA ILE A 703 9.05 38.34 10.91
C ILE A 703 8.32 38.67 9.61
N ASP A 704 7.50 37.76 9.07
CA ASP A 704 6.79 37.93 7.81
C ASP A 704 7.76 38.21 6.64
N PHE A 705 8.87 37.46 6.60
CA PHE A 705 10.01 37.75 5.71
C PHE A 705 9.60 37.77 4.23
N ASP A 706 8.79 36.81 3.79
CA ASP A 706 8.38 36.67 2.39
C ASP A 706 7.43 37.77 1.90
N ASN A 707 6.72 38.43 2.81
CA ASN A 707 5.94 39.62 2.50
C ASN A 707 6.72 40.92 2.77
N GLY A 708 8.05 40.83 2.86
CA GLY A 708 8.94 41.97 3.06
C GLY A 708 8.89 42.56 4.46
N GLY A 709 8.45 41.78 5.45
CA GLY A 709 8.25 42.21 6.83
C GLY A 709 7.06 43.14 7.01
N ALA A 710 5.94 42.84 6.34
CA ALA A 710 4.76 43.70 6.37
C ALA A 710 4.08 43.70 7.74
N ASN A 711 4.01 42.54 8.41
CA ASN A 711 3.42 42.39 9.74
C ASN A 711 4.26 41.45 10.64
N PRO A 712 5.47 41.85 11.09
CA PRO A 712 6.30 41.02 11.95
C PRO A 712 5.67 40.85 13.34
N ILE A 713 5.67 39.62 13.85
CA ILE A 713 5.22 39.28 15.22
C ILE A 713 6.37 39.39 16.21
N ILE A 714 7.59 39.06 15.78
CA ILE A 714 8.82 39.21 16.58
C ILE A 714 9.75 40.23 15.94
N ASN A 715 10.72 40.76 16.71
CA ASN A 715 11.74 41.68 16.20
C ASN A 715 12.88 41.00 15.41
N GLY A 716 12.80 39.68 15.21
CA GLY A 716 13.79 38.87 14.50
C GLY A 716 14.94 38.35 15.36
N THR A 717 14.83 38.40 16.69
CA THR A 717 15.82 37.86 17.63
C THR A 717 15.21 36.84 18.57
N ILE A 718 15.85 35.66 18.70
CA ILE A 718 15.52 34.62 19.68
C ILE A 718 16.50 34.74 20.86
N LEU A 719 15.97 34.61 22.08
CA LEU A 719 16.75 34.55 23.32
C LEU A 719 17.00 33.11 23.73
N LEU A 720 18.23 32.75 24.03
CA LEU A 720 18.60 31.42 24.54
C LEU A 720 19.21 31.57 25.93
N TRP A 721 18.58 30.98 26.95
CA TRP A 721 19.15 30.98 28.29
C TRP A 721 20.19 29.87 28.44
N GLU A 722 21.34 30.20 29.02
CA GLU A 722 22.37 29.23 29.42
C GLU A 722 22.76 29.47 30.89
N GLN A 723 22.75 28.41 31.68
CA GLN A 723 23.36 28.38 33.01
C GLN A 723 24.68 27.61 32.92
N TRP A 724 25.77 28.23 33.39
CA TRP A 724 27.12 27.65 33.27
C TRP A 724 27.77 27.32 34.62
N ALA A 725 27.17 27.76 35.73
CA ALA A 725 27.65 27.48 37.09
C ALA A 725 26.55 27.69 38.16
N GLY A 726 26.94 27.57 39.42
CA GLY A 726 26.09 27.76 40.60
C GLY A 726 25.60 26.45 41.24
N ASP A 727 25.54 26.44 42.57
CA ASP A 727 25.26 25.28 43.42
C ASP A 727 24.31 25.67 44.56
N THR A 728 23.32 26.49 44.22
CA THR A 728 22.41 27.18 45.14
C THR A 728 21.03 27.40 44.52
N HIS A 729 20.00 27.44 45.35
CA HIS A 729 18.63 27.76 44.94
C HIS A 729 18.31 29.27 45.02
N TYR A 730 19.26 30.10 45.45
CA TYR A 730 19.06 31.55 45.61
C TYR A 730 19.30 32.28 44.29
N LEU A 731 18.26 32.96 43.77
CA LEU A 731 18.32 33.70 42.50
C LEU A 731 19.50 34.68 42.39
N SER A 732 19.86 35.34 43.50
CA SER A 732 20.97 36.30 43.54
C SER A 732 22.35 35.69 43.31
N GLU A 733 22.47 34.37 43.39
CA GLU A 733 23.71 33.61 43.23
C GLU A 733 23.69 32.78 41.94
N TYR A 734 22.72 32.99 41.05
CA TYR A 734 22.67 32.30 39.76
C TYR A 734 23.77 32.78 38.82
N GLU A 735 24.45 31.82 38.18
CA GLU A 735 25.49 32.09 37.19
C GLU A 735 25.00 31.63 35.81
N GLY A 736 24.29 32.52 35.13
CA GLY A 736 23.72 32.29 33.81
C GLY A 736 23.31 33.59 33.11
N GLY A 737 22.85 33.47 31.87
CA GLY A 737 22.48 34.61 31.05
C GLY A 737 21.94 34.24 29.68
N TYR A 738 21.65 35.26 28.86
CA TYR A 738 21.08 35.06 27.53
C TYR A 738 22.12 35.18 26.42
N GLY A 739 22.13 34.20 25.53
CA GLY A 739 22.63 34.32 24.17
C GLY A 739 21.50 34.74 23.23
N PHE A 740 21.87 35.13 22.01
CA PHE A 740 20.92 35.65 21.03
C PHE A 740 21.21 35.08 19.65
N ILE A 741 20.15 34.70 18.93
CA ILE A 741 20.20 34.29 17.52
C ILE A 741 19.34 35.25 16.70
N ASN A 742 19.89 35.74 15.59
CA ASN A 742 19.14 36.42 14.54
C ASN A 742 19.70 36.03 13.15
N LEU A 743 19.02 36.42 12.07
CA LEU A 743 19.40 36.07 10.69
C LEU A 743 20.78 36.58 10.23
N THR A 744 21.46 37.42 11.02
CA THR A 744 22.75 38.03 10.66
C THR A 744 23.91 37.62 11.55
N SER A 745 23.63 37.17 12.77
CA SER A 745 24.64 36.94 13.80
C SER A 745 24.09 36.08 14.93
N THR A 746 24.98 35.35 15.56
CA THR A 746 24.75 34.66 16.84
C THR A 746 25.71 35.22 17.88
N GLU A 747 25.22 35.54 19.07
CA GLU A 747 26.06 35.91 20.21
C GLU A 747 25.94 34.88 21.33
N ARG A 748 27.08 34.58 21.96
CA ARG A 748 27.13 33.69 23.12
C ARG A 748 26.47 34.33 24.33
N ALA A 749 26.02 33.50 25.25
CA ALA A 749 25.41 33.97 26.47
C ALA A 749 26.35 34.86 27.29
N TYR A 750 25.82 35.98 27.78
CA TYR A 750 26.48 36.85 28.74
C TYR A 750 25.57 37.07 29.94
N GLN A 751 26.18 37.32 31.10
CA GLN A 751 25.46 37.43 32.36
C GLN A 751 24.37 38.51 32.32
N HIS A 752 23.18 38.15 32.77
CA HIS A 752 22.05 39.08 32.78
C HIS A 752 22.32 40.26 33.75
N PRO A 753 22.16 41.52 33.32
CA PRO A 753 22.52 42.69 34.13
C PRO A 753 21.73 42.82 35.44
N ASP A 754 20.53 42.25 35.53
CA ASP A 754 19.72 42.24 36.75
C ASP A 754 20.09 41.11 37.73
N ILE A 755 20.93 40.15 37.31
CA ILE A 755 21.53 39.15 38.21
C ILE A 755 22.85 39.74 38.72
N VAL A 756 22.72 40.65 39.67
CA VAL A 756 23.85 41.34 40.29
C VAL A 756 24.58 40.33 41.20
N ILE A 757 25.74 39.86 40.77
CA ILE A 757 26.75 39.31 41.70
C ILE A 757 26.96 40.41 42.73
N ALA A 758 26.77 40.09 44.02
CA ALA A 758 27.20 40.98 45.09
C ALA A 758 28.65 41.40 44.80
N ASP A 759 28.85 42.68 44.50
CA ASP A 759 30.17 43.25 44.25
C ASP A 759 31.06 42.87 45.45
N PRO A 760 32.13 42.08 45.26
CA PRO A 760 33.00 41.70 46.37
C PRO A 760 33.69 42.92 47.03
N GLU A 761 33.61 44.12 46.42
CA GLU A 761 34.11 45.36 46.99
C GLU A 761 33.05 46.23 47.71
N ASN A 762 31.77 45.85 47.75
CA ASN A 762 30.77 46.63 48.49
C ASN A 762 29.64 45.76 49.11
N PRO A 763 29.81 45.30 50.36
CA PRO A 763 28.91 44.36 51.04
C PRO A 763 27.57 44.96 51.50
#